data_AF-A0A699JRN0-F1
#
_entry.id   AF-A0A699JRN0-F1
#
_cell.length_a   1.000
_cell.length_b   1.000
_cell.length_c   1.000
_cell.angle_alpha   90.00
_cell.angle_beta   90.00
_cell.angle_gamma   90.00
#
_symmetry.space_group_name_H-M   'P 1'
#
loop_
_entity.id
_entity.type
_entity.pdbx_description
1 polymer ?
#
loop_
_entity_poly.entity_id
_entity_poly.type
_entity_poly.pdbx_seq_one_letter_code
_entity_poly.pdbx_strand_id
1 'polypeptide(L)'
;GDRVLRNSSQGKKQEVEDQRRNVKLSKNKTKLYERVSKTCSWWYSKFTPSGYKWKPKSRKENVNLNLVKINLFIIDSGCSKHMTGNLKLLINFVEMFLGTVKFGNDQIAPILGYGDLVQGAVTIKRVYYVEGLNYNLFSVAQFCDADLEVVFRKSTCYIRDLKGNDLRTGSHGIDLYSITLQDTNCPNPICLMDKASSSQAWLWHRRLSHLNFNTINLLSKNDIVVGLPKLKFVKDHLCSSCELGKAKRKSFHTKLTPSSKRRLQLLHRDLCGPMRVASINGKRYVLVIVDDHSRYTWNHFLRSKDETPEVLIDFLRLVQRGLQAQVRVVRTDKGTEFLNQTLHAYFVAEGILHQTFVARTPEQNGVVERRNRTLVEDTRTMLSAAKVPLFFWAEAIATACFTQNRSLVIPRHEKTPYHIINDRKPSVKFFHIFGSICYIVRDGENLDKMKEKGDECIFVGYSTHSRAYRVFIKRTRVIMESIHVNFDELPQMASDQINSDPAHVNFDEYIHVNFDELPHCDSDHAGCLDSQKSTSGGIQFLGGDKLVSWSSKKQDCTSMSSAKAKYVSLSACCAQVLWMRTQLTNYGFHFDKIHMYYDSKAAIAISCNPVQHSRTKHIDVRYHFIKEKVEKGIFELFFVETEYQLVDLFTKALPVERFKYLV
;
A
#
# COMPACT_ATOMS: atom_id res chain seq x y z
N GLY A 1 -83.40 50.33 -18.69
CA GLY A 1 -83.33 48.98 -18.11
C GLY A 1 -82.12 48.98 -17.21
N ASP A 2 -82.33 49.22 -15.92
CA ASP A 2 -82.62 48.19 -14.90
C ASP A 2 -81.31 47.53 -14.46
N ARG A 3 -80.81 47.84 -13.27
CA ARG A 3 -81.13 47.17 -11.98
C ARG A 3 -80.67 45.69 -11.98
N VAL A 4 -80.03 45.10 -10.96
CA VAL A 4 -79.57 45.51 -9.64
C VAL A 4 -78.93 44.25 -8.97
N LEU A 5 -78.14 44.44 -7.90
CA LEU A 5 -77.95 43.57 -6.71
C LEU A 5 -77.13 42.25 -6.68
N ARG A 6 -76.30 42.21 -5.60
CA ARG A 6 -75.98 41.11 -4.64
C ARG A 6 -75.05 39.98 -5.14
N ASN A 7 -74.22 39.34 -4.31
CA ASN A 7 -73.74 39.52 -2.94
C ASN A 7 -72.45 38.69 -2.79
N SER A 8 -71.70 38.99 -1.74
CA SER A 8 -70.52 38.28 -1.22
C SER A 8 -70.69 36.78 -0.97
N SER A 9 -69.69 35.96 -1.33
CA SER A 9 -69.33 34.73 -0.61
C SER A 9 -67.92 34.22 -0.98
N GLN A 10 -67.10 33.97 0.05
CA GLN A 10 -65.97 33.02 0.11
C GLN A 10 -64.85 33.17 -0.94
N GLY A 11 -63.60 33.52 -0.63
CA GLY A 11 -62.82 33.13 0.54
C GLY A 11 -61.90 31.94 0.22
N LYS A 12 -60.67 32.24 -0.26
CA LYS A 12 -59.42 31.46 -0.15
C LYS A 12 -59.53 29.92 -0.07
N LYS A 13 -59.07 29.23 -1.13
CA LYS A 13 -58.19 28.04 -1.10
C LYS A 13 -57.89 27.56 -2.53
N GLN A 14 -56.61 27.23 -2.78
CA GLN A 14 -56.06 26.31 -3.79
C GLN A 14 -56.59 26.42 -5.24
N GLU A 15 -55.80 26.67 -6.27
CA GLU A 15 -54.74 25.77 -6.76
C GLU A 15 -53.68 26.55 -7.54
N VAL A 16 -52.45 26.51 -7.00
CA VAL A 16 -51.21 26.77 -7.74
C VAL A 16 -50.70 25.39 -8.14
N GLU A 17 -51.29 24.83 -9.19
CA GLU A 17 -50.77 23.68 -9.93
C GLU A 17 -50.70 24.10 -11.40
N ASP A 18 -49.59 24.74 -11.77
CA ASP A 18 -48.97 24.63 -13.09
C ASP A 18 -47.78 25.58 -13.18
N GLN A 19 -46.60 25.05 -12.85
CA GLN A 19 -45.27 25.46 -13.37
C GLN A 19 -44.16 24.73 -12.59
N ARG A 20 -44.13 23.40 -12.69
CA ARG A 20 -42.91 22.61 -12.43
C ARG A 20 -42.45 21.98 -13.73
N ARG A 21 -41.64 22.71 -14.49
CA ARG A 21 -40.59 22.15 -15.37
C ARG A 21 -39.63 23.26 -15.80
N ASN A 22 -38.34 22.97 -15.60
CA ASN A 22 -37.15 23.61 -16.17
C ASN A 22 -36.58 24.89 -15.51
N VAL A 23 -35.78 24.72 -14.45
CA VAL A 23 -34.52 25.49 -14.29
C VAL A 23 -33.41 24.57 -13.74
N LYS A 24 -32.28 24.53 -14.46
CA LYS A 24 -31.03 23.82 -14.13
C LYS A 24 -30.41 24.33 -12.82
N LEU A 25 -30.11 23.45 -11.88
CA LEU A 25 -29.29 23.71 -10.68
C LEU A 25 -28.03 22.83 -10.72
N SER A 26 -27.00 23.31 -11.42
CA SER A 26 -25.68 22.69 -11.47
C SER A 26 -24.63 23.79 -11.67
N LYS A 27 -23.97 24.19 -10.58
CA LYS A 27 -22.66 24.89 -10.49
C LYS A 27 -22.36 25.50 -9.10
N ASN A 28 -23.34 25.61 -8.19
CA ASN A 28 -23.12 26.25 -6.88
C ASN A 28 -22.63 25.33 -5.75
N LYS A 29 -22.78 24.00 -5.84
CA LYS A 29 -22.35 23.08 -4.76
C LYS A 29 -20.83 22.87 -4.69
N THR A 30 -20.13 22.88 -5.83
CA THR A 30 -18.68 22.67 -5.90
C THR A 30 -17.89 23.88 -5.40
N LYS A 31 -18.39 25.11 -5.64
CA LYS A 31 -17.76 26.36 -5.16
C LYS A 31 -17.85 26.55 -3.65
N LEU A 32 -18.89 26.02 -3.00
CA LEU A 32 -19.02 26.08 -1.54
C LEU A 32 -18.00 25.14 -0.87
N TYR A 33 -17.81 23.94 -1.44
CA TYR A 33 -16.88 22.92 -0.96
C TYR A 33 -15.40 23.35 -1.06
N GLU A 34 -15.01 23.94 -2.20
CA GLU A 34 -13.64 24.46 -2.39
C GLU A 34 -13.33 25.70 -1.53
N ARG A 35 -14.34 26.51 -1.18
CA ARG A 35 -14.16 27.66 -0.28
C ARG A 35 -13.97 27.20 1.17
N VAL A 36 -14.86 26.35 1.68
CA VAL A 36 -14.79 25.84 3.07
C VAL A 36 -13.51 25.03 3.32
N SER A 37 -13.05 24.25 2.34
CA SER A 37 -11.82 23.45 2.48
C SER A 37 -10.53 24.28 2.51
N LYS A 38 -10.52 25.49 1.94
CA LYS A 38 -9.34 26.37 1.94
C LYS A 38 -9.24 27.22 3.21
N THR A 39 -10.35 27.50 3.87
CA THR A 39 -10.38 28.26 5.13
C THR A 39 -10.00 27.40 6.33
N CYS A 40 -10.35 26.11 6.35
CA CYS A 40 -9.98 25.19 7.42
C CYS A 40 -8.45 24.97 7.53
N SER A 41 -7.71 25.08 6.42
CA SER A 41 -6.24 24.95 6.42
C SER A 41 -5.52 26.14 7.09
N TRP A 42 -6.16 27.32 7.17
CA TRP A 42 -5.59 28.51 7.82
C TRP A 42 -5.81 28.51 9.34
N TRP A 43 -6.79 27.74 9.81
CA TRP A 43 -7.21 27.68 11.22
C TRP A 43 -6.25 26.88 12.10
N TYR A 44 -5.59 25.85 11.56
CA TYR A 44 -4.68 24.96 12.32
C TYR A 44 -3.39 25.63 12.81
N SER A 45 -3.00 26.78 12.25
CA SER A 45 -1.74 27.46 12.60
C SER A 45 -1.86 28.48 13.74
N LYS A 46 -3.05 28.69 14.33
CA LYS A 46 -3.30 29.79 15.29
C LYS A 46 -3.69 29.39 16.71
N PHE A 47 -3.71 28.10 17.07
CA PHE A 47 -4.08 27.63 18.42
C PHE A 47 -2.98 26.76 19.07
N THR A 48 -1.91 27.42 19.53
CA THR A 48 -1.16 26.98 20.72
C THR A 48 -1.62 27.83 21.91
N PRO A 49 -2.15 27.25 23.00
CA PRO A 49 -2.52 28.01 24.20
C PRO A 49 -1.31 28.72 24.81
N SER A 50 -1.49 29.98 25.25
CA SER A 50 -0.47 30.75 25.96
C SER A 50 -0.18 30.14 27.33
N GLY A 51 1.04 29.62 27.54
CA GLY A 51 1.46 29.11 28.85
C GLY A 51 2.65 28.14 28.84
N TYR A 52 3.00 27.53 27.70
CA TYR A 52 4.13 26.60 27.62
C TYR A 52 5.35 27.28 26.96
N LYS A 53 6.34 27.64 27.77
CA LYS A 53 7.68 28.02 27.30
C LYS A 53 8.39 26.77 26.77
N TRP A 54 8.56 26.67 25.46
CA TRP A 54 9.52 25.74 24.88
C TRP A 54 10.94 26.26 25.16
N LYS A 55 11.69 25.56 26.02
CA LYS A 55 13.14 25.75 26.14
C LYS A 55 13.81 24.82 25.12
N PRO A 56 14.65 25.31 24.21
CA PRO A 56 15.44 24.42 23.38
C PRO A 56 16.42 23.66 24.28
N LYS A 57 16.27 22.33 24.37
CA LYS A 57 17.39 21.50 24.82
C LYS A 57 18.48 21.59 23.74
N SER A 58 19.67 21.89 24.23
CA SER A 58 20.91 22.14 23.50
C SER A 58 21.21 21.10 22.42
N ARG A 59 21.87 21.58 21.36
CA ARG A 59 22.55 20.79 20.33
C ARG A 59 23.24 19.58 20.96
N LYS A 60 22.77 18.38 20.62
CA LYS A 60 23.65 17.22 20.44
C LYS A 60 23.87 17.07 18.95
N GLU A 61 25.14 17.02 18.60
CA GLU A 61 25.66 16.93 17.25
C GLU A 61 25.09 15.73 16.50
N ASN A 62 25.00 15.89 15.18
CA ASN A 62 24.68 14.84 14.23
C ASN A 62 25.57 13.62 14.47
N VAL A 63 24.98 12.50 14.91
CA VAL A 63 25.59 11.18 14.75
C VAL A 63 24.57 10.27 14.09
N ASN A 64 24.89 9.89 12.87
CA ASN A 64 24.15 9.01 11.98
C ASN A 64 24.33 7.56 12.47
N LEU A 65 23.29 6.85 12.94
CA LEU A 65 23.43 5.44 13.33
C LEU A 65 22.13 4.63 13.12
N ASN A 66 22.00 4.03 11.95
CA ASN A 66 21.47 2.67 11.79
C ASN A 66 22.34 1.94 10.76
N LEU A 67 23.63 1.80 11.09
CA LEU A 67 24.46 0.76 10.50
C LEU A 67 24.09 -0.56 11.19
N VAL A 68 23.73 -1.57 10.40
CA VAL A 68 23.92 -2.97 10.82
C VAL A 68 25.37 -3.06 11.32
N LYS A 69 25.58 -3.29 12.62
CA LYS A 69 26.92 -3.31 13.22
C LYS A 69 27.60 -4.60 12.78
N ILE A 70 28.19 -4.58 11.58
CA ILE A 70 29.08 -5.64 11.11
C ILE A 70 30.27 -5.62 12.07
N ASN A 71 30.45 -6.70 12.84
CA ASN A 71 31.56 -6.84 13.78
C ASN A 71 32.86 -7.09 12.99
N LEU A 72 33.47 -5.99 12.56
CA LEU A 72 34.70 -5.96 11.77
C LEU A 72 35.91 -5.91 12.70
N PHE A 73 36.92 -6.75 12.43
CA PHE A 73 38.23 -6.68 13.04
C PHE A 73 39.28 -6.35 11.99
N ILE A 74 40.12 -5.35 12.26
CA ILE A 74 41.24 -4.96 11.40
C ILE A 74 42.47 -5.77 11.83
N ILE A 75 43.20 -6.32 10.86
CA ILE A 75 44.49 -6.96 11.12
C ILE A 75 45.57 -5.89 11.07
N ASP A 76 46.21 -5.65 12.21
CA ASP A 76 47.16 -4.57 12.37
C ASP A 76 48.49 -5.08 12.94
N SER A 77 49.57 -4.85 12.20
CA SER A 77 50.93 -5.16 12.63
C SER A 77 51.47 -4.16 13.65
N GLY A 78 50.92 -2.94 13.71
CA GLY A 78 51.27 -1.92 14.70
C GLY A 78 50.57 -2.11 16.05
N CYS A 79 49.60 -3.04 16.11
CA CYS A 79 48.87 -3.32 17.33
C CYS A 79 49.61 -4.33 18.21
N SER A 80 49.84 -3.99 19.47
CA SER A 80 50.59 -4.83 20.41
C SER A 80 49.76 -5.96 21.02
N LYS A 81 48.42 -5.78 21.10
CA LYS A 81 47.49 -6.74 21.68
C LYS A 81 46.17 -6.82 20.89
N HIS A 82 45.45 -7.93 20.95
CA HIS A 82 44.08 -8.02 20.43
C HIS A 82 43.17 -7.14 21.29
N MET A 83 42.40 -6.24 20.67
CA MET A 83 41.64 -5.22 21.38
C MET A 83 40.25 -5.03 20.76
N THR A 84 39.26 -4.78 21.61
CA THR A 84 37.88 -4.49 21.20
C THR A 84 37.28 -3.36 22.04
N GLY A 85 36.51 -2.49 21.40
CA GLY A 85 35.67 -1.50 22.08
C GLY A 85 34.26 -1.99 22.35
N ASN A 86 33.95 -3.24 21.98
CA ASN A 86 32.62 -3.84 22.12
C ASN A 86 32.66 -5.01 23.10
N LEU A 87 32.23 -4.76 24.34
CA LEU A 87 32.16 -5.75 25.41
C LEU A 87 31.28 -6.96 25.04
N LYS A 88 30.24 -6.76 24.22
CA LYS A 88 29.31 -7.83 23.81
C LYS A 88 29.96 -8.96 23.00
N LEU A 89 31.18 -8.75 22.49
CA LEU A 89 31.93 -9.75 21.73
C LEU A 89 32.73 -10.71 22.63
N LEU A 90 32.92 -10.37 23.90
CA LEU A 90 33.76 -11.13 24.81
C LEU A 90 32.91 -12.06 25.67
N ILE A 91 33.37 -13.30 25.82
CA ILE A 91 32.91 -14.25 26.83
C ILE A 91 33.97 -14.38 27.92
N ASN A 92 33.61 -14.92 29.09
CA ASN A 92 34.53 -15.07 30.23
C ASN A 92 35.26 -13.76 30.59
N PHE A 93 34.56 -12.63 30.50
CA PHE A 93 35.15 -11.32 30.74
C PHE A 93 35.56 -11.16 32.20
N VAL A 94 36.81 -10.75 32.41
CA VAL A 94 37.37 -10.39 33.71
C VAL A 94 37.57 -8.87 33.70
N GLU A 95 36.75 -8.18 34.50
CA GLU A 95 36.88 -6.75 34.71
C GLU A 95 38.04 -6.48 35.67
N MET A 96 39.09 -5.82 35.17
CA MET A 96 40.27 -5.46 35.94
C MET A 96 41.04 -4.38 35.19
N PHE A 97 41.44 -3.33 35.90
CA PHE A 97 42.31 -2.31 35.32
C PHE A 97 43.70 -2.88 35.06
N LEU A 98 44.10 -2.95 33.78
CA LEU A 98 45.35 -3.58 33.33
C LEU A 98 46.40 -2.57 32.84
N GLY A 99 46.09 -1.27 32.96
CA GLY A 99 46.93 -0.18 32.47
C GLY A 99 46.25 0.61 31.36
N THR A 100 47.05 1.30 30.55
CA THR A 100 46.58 2.16 29.47
C THR A 100 47.25 1.82 28.14
N VAL A 101 46.55 2.06 27.03
CA VAL A 101 47.10 1.98 25.67
C VAL A 101 47.25 3.37 25.09
N LYS A 102 48.39 3.61 24.46
CA LYS A 102 48.67 4.82 23.70
C LYS A 102 48.36 4.59 22.22
N PHE A 103 47.53 5.43 21.64
CA PHE A 103 47.18 5.39 20.22
C PHE A 103 48.20 6.19 19.38
N GLY A 104 48.19 5.98 18.06
CA GLY A 104 49.08 6.68 17.12
C GLY A 104 48.91 8.21 17.08
N ASN A 105 47.84 8.75 17.68
CA ASN A 105 47.58 10.18 17.85
C ASN A 105 47.98 10.70 19.25
N ASP A 106 48.82 9.96 19.98
CA ASP A 106 49.26 10.23 21.36
C ASP A 106 48.17 10.24 22.43
N GLN A 107 46.92 9.91 22.10
CA GLN A 107 45.85 9.74 23.09
C GLN A 107 46.04 8.45 23.89
N ILE A 108 45.63 8.47 25.15
CA ILE A 108 45.76 7.35 26.07
C ILE A 108 44.37 6.90 26.50
N ALA A 109 44.07 5.60 26.37
CA ALA A 109 42.82 5.01 26.87
C ALA A 109 43.07 3.88 27.88
N PRO A 110 42.20 3.74 28.90
CA PRO A 110 42.32 2.68 29.89
C PRO A 110 41.89 1.31 29.35
N ILE A 111 42.62 0.28 29.74
CA ILE A 111 42.23 -1.12 29.54
C ILE A 111 41.45 -1.57 30.78
N LEU A 112 40.14 -1.81 30.61
CA LEU A 112 39.23 -2.08 31.73
C LEU A 112 39.02 -3.57 32.01
N GLY A 113 39.55 -4.44 31.16
CA GLY A 113 39.52 -5.88 31.38
C GLY A 113 39.95 -6.67 30.15
N TYR A 114 39.80 -7.98 30.22
CA TYR A 114 39.99 -8.87 29.07
C TYR A 114 38.96 -10.00 29.10
N GLY A 115 38.69 -10.57 27.95
CA GLY A 115 37.86 -11.77 27.82
C GLY A 115 38.28 -12.58 26.61
N ASP A 116 37.59 -13.69 26.38
CA ASP A 116 37.85 -14.55 25.24
C ASP A 116 36.85 -14.26 24.12
N LEU A 117 37.31 -14.31 22.88
CA LEU A 117 36.48 -14.13 21.69
C LEU A 117 36.29 -15.49 21.03
N VAL A 118 35.04 -15.97 21.00
CA VAL A 118 34.68 -17.26 20.38
C VAL A 118 33.98 -17.04 19.06
N GLN A 119 34.49 -17.71 18.02
CA GLN A 119 33.95 -17.66 16.66
C GLN A 119 33.93 -19.08 16.08
N GLY A 120 32.86 -19.84 16.29
CA GLY A 120 32.76 -21.21 15.78
C GLY A 120 33.72 -22.13 16.53
N ALA A 121 34.64 -22.79 15.83
CA ALA A 121 35.59 -23.72 16.44
C ALA A 121 36.89 -23.08 16.98
N VAL A 122 37.09 -21.76 16.80
CA VAL A 122 38.32 -21.06 17.20
C VAL A 122 38.03 -20.06 18.30
N THR A 123 38.84 -20.11 19.36
CA THR A 123 38.79 -19.21 20.51
C THR A 123 40.07 -18.38 20.59
N ILE A 124 39.94 -17.06 20.48
CA ILE A 124 41.06 -16.13 20.70
C ILE A 124 41.02 -15.71 22.16
N LYS A 125 42.05 -16.11 22.91
CA LYS A 125 42.12 -15.86 24.35
C LYS A 125 42.67 -14.47 24.66
N ARG A 126 42.23 -13.90 25.78
CA ARG A 126 42.75 -12.63 26.33
C ARG A 126 42.70 -11.45 25.35
N VAL A 127 41.55 -11.23 24.74
CA VAL A 127 41.25 -10.00 24.00
C VAL A 127 40.92 -8.90 24.99
N TYR A 128 41.64 -7.78 24.90
CA TYR A 128 41.52 -6.66 25.84
C TYR A 128 40.34 -5.76 25.48
N TYR A 129 39.59 -5.35 26.50
CA TYR A 129 38.52 -4.37 26.36
C TYR A 129 39.06 -2.96 26.65
N VAL A 130 38.95 -2.08 25.67
CA VAL A 130 39.36 -0.67 25.78
C VAL A 130 38.17 0.22 25.49
N GLU A 131 37.78 0.99 26.51
CA GLU A 131 36.64 1.89 26.40
C GLU A 131 36.93 3.01 25.40
N GLY A 132 35.97 3.27 24.51
CA GLY A 132 36.10 4.31 23.47
C GLY A 132 36.91 3.89 22.24
N LEU A 133 37.29 2.60 22.11
CA LEU A 133 37.98 2.11 20.91
C LEU A 133 37.02 2.03 19.71
N ASN A 134 37.27 2.83 18.67
CA ASN A 134 36.40 2.93 17.50
C ASN A 134 36.45 1.72 16.55
N TYR A 135 37.59 1.02 16.49
CA TYR A 135 37.79 -0.15 15.63
C TYR A 135 38.37 -1.32 16.42
N ASN A 136 37.87 -2.53 16.18
CA ASN A 136 38.43 -3.72 16.82
C ASN A 136 39.69 -4.17 16.07
N LEU A 137 40.72 -4.54 16.81
CA LEU A 137 42.05 -4.81 16.26
C LEU A 137 42.50 -6.22 16.63
N PHE A 138 43.06 -6.93 15.64
CA PHE A 138 43.88 -8.09 15.89
C PHE A 138 45.36 -7.76 15.69
N SER A 139 46.15 -8.02 16.73
CA SER A 139 47.60 -7.97 16.67
C SER A 139 48.16 -9.12 15.82
N VAL A 140 48.94 -8.78 14.80
CA VAL A 140 49.70 -9.78 14.01
C VAL A 140 50.75 -10.46 14.88
N ALA A 141 51.43 -9.70 15.75
CA ALA A 141 52.47 -10.23 16.63
C ALA A 141 51.92 -11.35 17.54
N GLN A 142 50.74 -11.16 18.12
CA GLN A 142 50.13 -12.18 18.97
C GLN A 142 49.67 -13.43 18.21
N PHE A 143 49.32 -13.31 16.93
CA PHE A 143 49.08 -14.50 16.12
C PHE A 143 50.38 -15.27 15.85
N CYS A 144 51.47 -14.57 15.58
CA CYS A 144 52.78 -15.19 15.41
C CYS A 144 53.30 -15.83 16.71
N ASP A 145 53.10 -15.18 17.86
CA ASP A 145 53.44 -15.74 19.19
C ASP A 145 52.63 -17.01 19.53
N ALA A 146 51.49 -17.21 18.87
CA ALA A 146 50.61 -18.36 19.02
C ALA A 146 50.86 -19.45 17.95
N ASP A 147 52.02 -19.44 17.31
CA ASP A 147 52.41 -20.37 16.24
C ASP A 147 51.45 -20.34 15.03
N LEU A 148 50.91 -19.16 14.68
CA LEU A 148 50.08 -18.95 13.49
C LEU A 148 50.77 -18.04 12.48
N GLU A 149 50.65 -18.39 11.20
CA GLU A 149 51.16 -17.57 10.10
C GLU A 149 50.09 -16.61 9.57
N VAL A 150 50.42 -15.32 9.50
CA VAL A 150 49.55 -14.31 8.86
C VAL A 150 50.11 -13.95 7.49
N VAL A 151 49.41 -14.35 6.43
CA VAL A 151 49.84 -14.14 5.03
C VAL A 151 48.94 -13.14 4.33
N PHE A 152 49.52 -12.03 3.89
CA PHE A 152 48.84 -11.00 3.11
C PHE A 152 49.02 -11.25 1.60
N ARG A 153 47.91 -11.20 0.84
CA ARG A 153 47.87 -11.24 -0.63
C ARG A 153 47.07 -10.05 -1.14
N LYS A 154 47.24 -9.70 -2.43
CA LYS A 154 46.66 -8.51 -3.07
C LYS A 154 45.19 -8.21 -2.74
N SER A 155 44.35 -9.23 -2.56
CA SER A 155 42.91 -9.06 -2.26
C SER A 155 42.43 -9.76 -0.99
N THR A 156 43.29 -10.54 -0.32
CA THR A 156 42.90 -11.42 0.79
C THR A 156 44.04 -11.58 1.79
N CYS A 157 43.72 -11.82 3.05
CA CYS A 157 44.67 -12.23 4.08
C CYS A 157 44.26 -13.57 4.69
N TYR A 158 45.24 -14.37 5.07
CA TYR A 158 45.02 -15.68 5.68
C TYR A 158 45.71 -15.73 7.03
N ILE A 159 45.05 -16.35 8.01
CA ILE A 159 45.69 -16.80 9.26
C ILE A 159 45.72 -18.30 9.17
N ARG A 160 46.92 -18.89 9.17
CA ARG A 160 47.13 -20.33 8.99
C ARG A 160 47.78 -20.96 10.20
N ASP A 161 47.51 -22.24 10.39
CA ASP A 161 48.35 -23.07 11.26
C ASP A 161 49.70 -23.38 10.60
N LEU A 162 50.66 -23.88 11.37
CA LEU A 162 51.97 -24.33 10.85
C LEU A 162 51.88 -25.52 9.88
N LYS A 163 50.70 -26.14 9.72
CA LYS A 163 50.44 -27.23 8.77
C LYS A 163 49.89 -26.72 7.44
N GLY A 164 49.70 -25.40 7.31
CA GLY A 164 49.21 -24.74 6.09
C GLY A 164 47.69 -24.68 5.94
N ASN A 165 46.92 -25.04 6.97
CA ASN A 165 45.46 -24.93 6.95
C ASN A 165 45.02 -23.50 7.24
N ASP A 166 44.16 -22.94 6.38
CA ASP A 166 43.58 -21.61 6.57
C ASP A 166 42.54 -21.64 7.72
N LEU A 167 42.93 -21.15 8.90
CA LEU A 167 42.03 -21.01 10.05
C LEU A 167 41.06 -19.84 9.86
N ARG A 168 41.53 -18.76 9.21
CA ARG A 168 40.73 -17.59 8.87
C ARG A 168 41.13 -16.99 7.54
N THR A 169 40.13 -16.43 6.86
CA THR A 169 40.30 -15.60 5.67
C THR A 169 39.72 -14.23 5.95
N GLY A 170 40.52 -13.20 5.74
CA GLY A 170 40.07 -11.82 5.69
C GLY A 170 40.14 -11.28 4.27
N SER A 171 39.42 -10.18 4.05
CA SER A 171 39.35 -9.48 2.78
C SER A 171 40.10 -8.15 2.86
N HIS A 172 40.73 -7.76 1.75
CA HIS A 172 41.27 -6.42 1.58
C HIS A 172 40.14 -5.46 1.18
N GLY A 173 39.77 -4.55 2.09
CA GLY A 173 38.73 -3.54 1.88
C GLY A 173 39.29 -2.24 1.31
N ILE A 174 38.73 -1.11 1.74
CA ILE A 174 39.23 0.25 1.44
C ILE A 174 40.57 0.43 2.19
N ASP A 175 41.66 -0.05 1.57
CA ASP A 175 43.06 0.05 2.00
C ASP A 175 43.51 -0.71 3.26
N LEU A 176 42.61 -1.48 3.90
CA LEU A 176 42.92 -2.27 5.10
C LEU A 176 42.47 -3.74 4.97
N TYR A 177 43.24 -4.64 5.58
CA TYR A 177 42.86 -6.04 5.74
C TYR A 177 41.95 -6.21 6.95
N SER A 178 40.80 -6.84 6.74
CA SER A 178 39.82 -7.04 7.81
C SER A 178 39.16 -8.41 7.75
N ILE A 179 38.77 -8.90 8.93
CA ILE A 179 38.02 -10.14 9.11
C ILE A 179 36.63 -9.77 9.61
N THR A 180 35.60 -10.23 8.90
CA THR A 180 34.22 -10.10 9.34
C THR A 180 33.82 -11.30 10.17
N LEU A 181 33.39 -11.05 11.40
CA LEU A 181 32.87 -12.08 12.28
C LEU A 181 31.37 -12.30 11.99
N GLN A 182 31.01 -13.46 11.43
CA GLN A 182 29.62 -13.91 11.26
C GLN A 182 29.13 -14.69 12.49
N ASP A 183 27.90 -14.44 12.94
CA ASP A 183 27.25 -15.25 13.99
C ASP A 183 27.17 -16.72 13.58
N THR A 184 27.64 -17.58 14.47
CA THR A 184 27.87 -19.00 14.20
C THR A 184 26.58 -19.79 14.25
N ASN A 185 25.94 -19.95 13.11
CA ASN A 185 25.03 -21.05 12.82
C ASN A 185 25.06 -21.37 11.32
N CYS A 186 26.10 -22.08 10.87
CA CYS A 186 26.04 -23.04 9.77
C CYS A 186 27.42 -23.68 9.52
N PRO A 187 27.55 -25.01 9.59
CA PRO A 187 28.67 -25.73 9.00
C PRO A 187 28.40 -25.97 7.51
N ASN A 188 29.30 -25.45 6.68
CA ASN A 188 29.72 -25.88 5.33
C ASN A 188 29.83 -24.69 4.35
N PRO A 189 30.99 -24.52 3.68
CA PRO A 189 31.19 -23.46 2.71
C PRO A 189 30.57 -23.88 1.37
N ILE A 190 29.27 -23.65 1.22
CA ILE A 190 28.64 -23.55 -0.10
C ILE A 190 28.67 -22.06 -0.42
N CYS A 191 29.26 -21.65 -1.55
CA CYS A 191 29.26 -20.26 -2.05
C CYS A 191 27.96 -19.53 -1.65
N LEU A 192 28.01 -18.74 -0.58
CA LEU A 192 26.83 -18.14 0.03
C LEU A 192 26.40 -17.01 -0.91
N MET A 193 25.25 -17.19 -1.58
CA MET A 193 24.53 -16.03 -2.06
C MET A 193 24.14 -15.21 -0.83
N ASP A 194 24.54 -13.94 -0.81
CA ASP A 194 24.17 -13.02 0.26
C ASP A 194 22.65 -13.02 0.43
N LYS A 195 22.20 -12.98 1.69
CA LYS A 195 20.78 -12.90 2.02
C LYS A 195 20.30 -11.50 1.63
N ALA A 196 19.22 -11.42 0.84
CA ALA A 196 18.60 -10.14 0.55
C ALA A 196 18.13 -9.49 1.85
N SER A 197 18.27 -8.17 1.96
CA SER A 197 17.60 -7.43 3.03
C SER A 197 16.09 -7.68 2.95
N SER A 198 15.40 -7.63 4.08
CA SER A 198 13.94 -7.82 4.12
C SER A 198 13.24 -6.87 3.13
N SER A 199 13.59 -5.58 3.15
CA SER A 199 13.05 -4.58 2.23
C SER A 199 13.25 -4.93 0.76
N GLN A 200 14.44 -5.42 0.38
CA GLN A 200 14.74 -5.81 -0.99
C GLN A 200 13.98 -7.07 -1.42
N ALA A 201 13.78 -8.02 -0.51
CA ALA A 201 13.02 -9.23 -0.79
C ALA A 201 11.53 -8.93 -1.02
N TRP A 202 10.95 -8.09 -0.16
CA TRP A 202 9.57 -7.64 -0.29
C TRP A 202 9.34 -6.74 -1.52
N LEU A 203 10.34 -5.93 -1.90
CA LEU A 203 10.31 -5.13 -3.13
C LEU A 203 10.17 -6.02 -4.36
N TRP A 204 11.03 -7.02 -4.50
CA TRP A 204 10.98 -7.92 -5.65
C TRP A 204 9.76 -8.83 -5.65
N HIS A 205 9.29 -9.25 -4.48
CA HIS A 205 8.02 -9.97 -4.36
C HIS A 205 6.86 -9.16 -4.99
N ARG A 206 6.75 -7.86 -4.68
CA ARG A 206 5.68 -6.98 -5.19
C ARG A 206 5.86 -6.59 -6.66
N ARG A 207 7.09 -6.24 -7.08
CA ARG A 207 7.42 -5.96 -8.49
C ARG A 207 7.10 -7.14 -9.41
N LEU A 208 7.20 -8.38 -8.90
CA LEU A 208 6.87 -9.61 -9.62
C LEU A 208 5.41 -10.05 -9.42
N SER A 209 4.48 -9.13 -9.17
CA SER A 209 3.05 -9.44 -8.98
C SER A 209 2.78 -10.43 -7.84
N HIS A 210 3.52 -10.28 -6.73
CA HIS A 210 3.42 -11.14 -5.55
C HIS A 210 3.78 -12.61 -5.81
N LEU A 211 4.81 -12.85 -6.62
CA LEU A 211 5.31 -14.19 -6.91
C LEU A 211 5.88 -14.86 -5.64
N ASN A 212 5.74 -16.19 -5.53
CA ASN A 212 6.31 -16.94 -4.41
C ASN A 212 7.84 -16.79 -4.34
N PHE A 213 8.38 -16.52 -3.15
CA PHE A 213 9.82 -16.46 -2.87
C PHE A 213 10.61 -17.67 -3.35
N ASN A 214 10.06 -18.88 -3.30
CA ASN A 214 10.71 -20.08 -3.85
C ASN A 214 10.95 -19.95 -5.37
N THR A 215 9.98 -19.39 -6.10
CA THR A 215 10.11 -19.14 -7.53
C THR A 215 11.10 -18.00 -7.79
N ILE A 216 11.09 -16.94 -6.98
CA ILE A 216 12.07 -15.84 -7.10
C ILE A 216 13.50 -16.36 -6.87
N ASN A 217 13.70 -17.21 -5.87
CA ASN A 217 14.97 -17.87 -5.62
C ASN A 217 15.41 -18.78 -6.78
N LEU A 218 14.47 -19.51 -7.40
CA LEU A 218 14.76 -20.30 -8.58
C LEU A 218 15.24 -19.43 -9.75
N LEU A 219 14.61 -18.28 -9.97
CA LEU A 219 15.03 -17.31 -10.99
C LEU A 219 16.43 -16.78 -10.75
N SER A 220 16.74 -16.44 -9.49
CA SER A 220 18.03 -15.91 -9.04
C SER A 220 19.14 -16.96 -9.17
N LYS A 221 18.91 -18.16 -8.63
CA LYS A 221 19.89 -19.27 -8.60
C LYS A 221 20.26 -19.76 -10.00
N ASN A 222 19.29 -19.87 -10.89
CA ASN A 222 19.50 -20.43 -12.23
C ASN A 222 19.75 -19.36 -13.30
N ASP A 223 19.92 -18.09 -12.92
CA ASP A 223 20.18 -16.96 -13.83
C ASP A 223 19.19 -16.91 -15.03
N ILE A 224 17.91 -17.17 -14.76
CA ILE A 224 16.87 -17.31 -15.80
C ILE A 224 16.47 -15.93 -16.38
N VAL A 225 16.64 -14.87 -15.59
CA VAL A 225 16.21 -13.50 -15.90
C VAL A 225 17.34 -12.49 -15.70
N VAL A 226 17.35 -11.41 -16.46
CA VAL A 226 18.37 -10.35 -16.37
C VAL A 226 17.90 -9.22 -15.46
N GLY A 227 18.72 -8.86 -14.47
CA GLY A 227 18.49 -7.70 -13.61
C GLY A 227 17.85 -7.99 -12.24
N LEU A 228 17.62 -9.27 -11.93
CA LEU A 228 17.31 -9.70 -10.56
C LEU A 228 18.63 -9.83 -9.77
N PRO A 229 18.72 -9.29 -8.54
CA PRO A 229 19.89 -9.47 -7.68
C PRO A 229 20.14 -10.95 -7.38
N LYS A 230 21.42 -11.37 -7.42
CA LYS A 230 21.87 -12.73 -7.07
C LYS A 230 21.92 -12.92 -5.55
N LEU A 231 20.75 -12.84 -4.93
CA LEU A 231 20.56 -12.93 -3.49
C LEU A 231 19.60 -14.06 -3.15
N LYS A 232 19.69 -14.56 -1.92
CA LYS A 232 18.69 -15.46 -1.36
C LYS A 232 17.54 -14.64 -0.74
N PHE A 233 16.35 -14.79 -1.30
CA PHE A 233 15.14 -14.14 -0.84
C PHE A 233 14.42 -15.03 0.18
N VAL A 234 14.25 -14.56 1.41
CA VAL A 234 13.61 -15.32 2.48
C VAL A 234 12.27 -14.68 2.81
N LYS A 235 11.22 -15.51 2.94
CA LYS A 235 9.94 -15.08 3.52
C LYS A 235 10.10 -15.06 5.03
N ASP A 236 10.29 -13.87 5.58
CA ASP A 236 10.40 -13.62 7.03
C ASP A 236 9.02 -13.39 7.67
N HIS A 237 8.04 -12.85 6.94
CA HIS A 237 6.69 -12.56 7.46
C HIS A 237 5.57 -12.99 6.50
N LEU A 238 4.31 -12.92 6.94
CA LEU A 238 3.14 -13.17 6.08
C LEU A 238 2.81 -11.93 5.24
N CYS A 239 2.47 -12.13 3.97
CA CYS A 239 1.99 -11.06 3.10
C CYS A 239 0.47 -10.98 3.17
N SER A 240 -0.07 -9.98 3.86
CA SER A 240 -1.53 -9.80 4.03
C SER A 240 -2.28 -9.86 2.70
N SER A 241 -1.79 -9.20 1.65
CA SER A 241 -2.40 -9.20 0.31
C SER A 241 -2.36 -10.57 -0.38
N CYS A 242 -1.32 -11.38 -0.13
CA CYS A 242 -1.28 -12.75 -0.65
C CYS A 242 -2.24 -13.66 0.10
N GLU A 243 -2.31 -13.54 1.42
CA GLU A 243 -3.24 -14.37 2.22
C GLU A 243 -4.68 -14.07 1.82
N LEU A 244 -5.05 -12.80 1.64
CA LEU A 244 -6.40 -12.41 1.19
C LEU A 244 -6.71 -12.79 -0.27
N GLY A 245 -5.72 -12.71 -1.17
CA GLY A 245 -5.94 -12.91 -2.61
C GLY A 245 -5.66 -14.33 -3.13
N LYS A 246 -4.84 -15.12 -2.42
CA LYS A 246 -4.33 -16.44 -2.85
C LYS A 246 -4.66 -17.58 -1.88
N ALA A 247 -5.45 -17.35 -0.83
CA ALA A 247 -5.86 -18.41 0.09
C ALA A 247 -6.51 -19.60 -0.64
N LYS A 248 -5.99 -20.80 -0.39
CA LYS A 248 -6.47 -22.06 -0.99
C LYS A 248 -6.44 -23.19 0.04
N ARG A 249 -7.38 -24.14 -0.09
CA ARG A 249 -7.29 -25.46 0.54
C ARG A 249 -6.22 -26.30 -0.20
N LYS A 250 -5.53 -27.21 0.49
CA LYS A 250 -4.47 -28.07 -0.08
C LYS A 250 -4.96 -28.77 -1.36
N SER A 251 -4.14 -28.75 -2.41
CA SER A 251 -4.46 -29.38 -3.71
C SER A 251 -3.95 -30.82 -3.78
N PHE A 252 -4.64 -31.66 -4.56
CA PHE A 252 -4.22 -33.01 -4.93
C PHE A 252 -3.14 -33.02 -6.03
N HIS A 253 -2.43 -34.15 -6.14
CA HIS A 253 -1.34 -34.36 -7.12
C HIS A 253 -1.78 -34.12 -8.56
N THR A 254 -1.00 -33.35 -9.30
CA THR A 254 -1.18 -33.12 -10.75
C THR A 254 -0.71 -34.33 -11.57
N LYS A 255 -1.55 -34.83 -12.47
CA LYS A 255 -1.12 -35.74 -13.54
C LYS A 255 -0.36 -34.96 -14.63
N LEU A 256 0.72 -35.54 -15.14
CA LEU A 256 1.44 -35.08 -16.32
C LEU A 256 0.57 -35.31 -17.56
N THR A 257 -0.11 -34.27 -18.03
CA THR A 257 -0.68 -34.30 -19.39
C THR A 257 0.47 -34.13 -20.38
N PRO A 258 0.58 -34.98 -21.43
CA PRO A 258 1.63 -34.83 -22.43
C PRO A 258 1.50 -33.46 -23.10
N SER A 259 2.54 -32.65 -22.95
CA SER A 259 2.64 -31.33 -23.57
C SER A 259 3.11 -31.47 -25.01
N SER A 260 2.60 -30.60 -25.87
CA SER A 260 2.99 -30.43 -27.27
C SER A 260 4.51 -30.35 -27.45
N LYS A 261 4.97 -30.67 -28.67
CA LYS A 261 6.41 -30.79 -28.99
C LYS A 261 7.01 -29.49 -29.53
N ARG A 262 6.18 -28.54 -29.99
CA ARG A 262 6.61 -27.28 -30.63
C ARG A 262 5.69 -26.12 -30.27
N ARG A 263 6.23 -24.88 -30.29
CA ARG A 263 5.47 -23.64 -30.11
C ARG A 263 4.35 -23.52 -31.14
N LEU A 264 3.20 -22.96 -30.73
CA LEU A 264 1.99 -22.76 -31.53
C LEU A 264 1.31 -24.05 -32.04
N GLN A 265 1.80 -25.24 -31.66
CA GLN A 265 1.16 -26.49 -32.09
C GLN A 265 -0.27 -26.63 -31.54
N LEU A 266 -0.48 -26.25 -30.28
CA LEU A 266 -1.77 -26.31 -29.60
C LEU A 266 -1.97 -25.04 -28.77
N LEU A 267 -3.04 -24.31 -29.07
CA LEU A 267 -3.48 -23.15 -28.29
C LEU A 267 -4.74 -23.52 -27.48
N HIS A 268 -4.68 -23.33 -26.17
CA HIS A 268 -5.86 -23.38 -25.30
C HIS A 268 -6.45 -22.00 -25.16
N ARG A 269 -7.78 -21.88 -25.20
CA ARG A 269 -8.47 -20.59 -25.13
C ARG A 269 -9.64 -20.68 -24.17
N ASP A 270 -9.87 -19.60 -23.44
CA ASP A 270 -10.99 -19.46 -22.54
C ASP A 270 -11.41 -17.99 -22.44
N LEU A 271 -12.72 -17.76 -22.28
CA LEU A 271 -13.30 -16.43 -22.12
C LEU A 271 -13.74 -16.23 -20.67
N CYS A 272 -13.01 -15.38 -19.95
CA CYS A 272 -13.33 -15.05 -18.56
C CYS A 272 -14.24 -13.81 -18.50
N GLY A 273 -15.47 -13.98 -17.98
CA GLY A 273 -16.42 -12.89 -17.73
C GLY A 273 -17.89 -13.34 -17.74
N PRO A 274 -18.86 -12.42 -17.58
CA PRO A 274 -18.69 -10.97 -17.45
C PRO A 274 -18.20 -10.55 -16.06
N MET A 275 -17.25 -9.62 -16.02
CA MET A 275 -16.89 -8.95 -14.78
C MET A 275 -18.07 -8.09 -14.29
N ARG A 276 -18.30 -8.09 -12.96
CA ARG A 276 -19.35 -7.29 -12.32
C ARG A 276 -19.09 -5.79 -12.49
N VAL A 277 -17.83 -5.39 -12.40
CA VAL A 277 -17.37 -4.01 -12.60
C VAL A 277 -16.75 -3.89 -13.99
N ALA A 278 -17.21 -2.94 -14.80
CA ALA A 278 -16.57 -2.66 -16.07
C ALA A 278 -15.18 -2.05 -15.85
N SER A 279 -14.22 -2.33 -16.74
CA SER A 279 -12.93 -1.66 -16.68
C SER A 279 -13.08 -0.17 -16.99
N ILE A 280 -12.05 0.63 -16.71
CA ILE A 280 -12.01 2.05 -17.06
C ILE A 280 -12.34 2.34 -18.54
N ASN A 281 -12.01 1.41 -19.44
CA ASN A 281 -12.28 1.51 -20.89
C ASN A 281 -13.57 0.78 -21.32
N GLY A 282 -14.42 0.40 -20.36
CA GLY A 282 -15.71 -0.25 -20.59
C GLY A 282 -15.63 -1.73 -20.95
N LYS A 283 -14.47 -2.39 -20.78
CA LYS A 283 -14.31 -3.82 -21.07
C LYS A 283 -14.94 -4.65 -19.95
N ARG A 284 -15.48 -5.83 -20.29
CA ARG A 284 -16.17 -6.73 -19.35
C ARG A 284 -15.70 -8.18 -19.42
N TYR A 285 -15.00 -8.55 -20.48
CA TYR A 285 -14.51 -9.90 -20.70
C TYR A 285 -13.01 -9.90 -20.98
N VAL A 286 -12.36 -11.03 -20.68
CA VAL A 286 -10.96 -11.30 -21.02
C VAL A 286 -10.90 -12.60 -21.80
N LEU A 287 -10.46 -12.52 -23.05
CA LEU A 287 -10.06 -13.67 -23.82
C LEU A 287 -8.62 -14.02 -23.46
N VAL A 288 -8.42 -15.19 -22.86
CA VAL A 288 -7.10 -15.69 -22.47
C VAL A 288 -6.71 -16.82 -23.41
N ILE A 289 -5.54 -16.68 -24.01
CA ILE A 289 -4.98 -17.64 -24.98
C ILE A 289 -3.65 -18.14 -24.42
N VAL A 290 -3.49 -19.45 -24.30
CA VAL A 290 -2.30 -20.09 -23.72
C VAL A 290 -1.70 -21.06 -24.74
N ASP A 291 -0.42 -20.86 -25.07
CA ASP A 291 0.34 -21.84 -25.85
C ASP A 291 0.69 -23.06 -24.98
N ASP A 292 0.45 -24.26 -25.50
CA ASP A 292 0.64 -25.47 -24.71
C ASP A 292 2.12 -25.82 -24.45
N HIS A 293 3.00 -25.51 -25.40
CA HIS A 293 4.43 -25.83 -25.31
C HIS A 293 5.16 -24.83 -24.41
N SER A 294 5.06 -23.54 -24.74
CA SER A 294 5.74 -22.46 -24.03
C SER A 294 4.99 -21.97 -22.80
N ARG A 295 3.73 -22.36 -22.58
CA ARG A 295 2.83 -21.80 -21.55
C ARG A 295 2.70 -20.27 -21.60
N TYR A 296 3.13 -19.64 -22.69
CA TYR A 296 2.98 -18.21 -22.87
C TYR A 296 1.51 -17.87 -22.99
N THR A 297 1.13 -16.79 -22.31
CA THR A 297 -0.27 -16.37 -22.22
C THR A 297 -0.45 -15.01 -22.86
N TRP A 298 -1.46 -14.88 -23.71
CA TRP A 298 -1.92 -13.61 -24.27
C TRP A 298 -3.32 -13.30 -23.75
N ASN A 299 -3.56 -12.03 -23.44
CA ASN A 299 -4.85 -11.55 -22.94
C ASN A 299 -5.38 -10.48 -23.87
N HIS A 300 -6.65 -10.59 -24.26
CA HIS A 300 -7.38 -9.58 -25.01
C HIS A 300 -8.65 -9.18 -24.25
N PHE A 301 -8.90 -7.87 -24.13
CA PHE A 301 -10.03 -7.35 -23.36
C PHE A 301 -11.18 -6.94 -24.28
N LEU A 302 -12.39 -7.48 -24.03
CA LEU A 302 -13.58 -7.30 -24.89
C LEU A 302 -14.72 -6.60 -24.13
N ARG A 303 -15.57 -5.83 -24.84
CA ARG A 303 -16.80 -5.25 -24.21
C ARG A 303 -17.92 -6.27 -24.22
N SER A 304 -18.13 -6.95 -25.34
CA SER A 304 -19.07 -8.07 -25.48
C SER A 304 -18.36 -9.37 -25.87
N LYS A 305 -19.07 -10.50 -25.78
CA LYS A 305 -18.57 -11.81 -26.23
C LYS A 305 -18.49 -11.90 -27.76
N ASP A 306 -19.30 -11.12 -28.47
CA ASP A 306 -19.41 -11.15 -29.93
C ASP A 306 -18.17 -10.58 -30.65
N GLU A 307 -17.34 -9.81 -29.94
CA GLU A 307 -16.03 -9.34 -30.44
C GLU A 307 -15.00 -10.49 -30.57
N THR A 308 -15.26 -11.66 -29.96
CA THR A 308 -14.29 -12.76 -29.85
C THR A 308 -13.79 -13.28 -31.21
N PRO A 309 -14.63 -13.55 -32.21
CA PRO A 309 -14.20 -14.03 -33.53
C PRO A 309 -13.17 -13.13 -34.20
N GLU A 310 -13.47 -11.82 -34.30
CA GLU A 310 -12.63 -10.85 -35.00
C GLU A 310 -11.27 -10.71 -34.31
N VAL A 311 -11.28 -10.47 -32.99
CA VAL A 311 -10.05 -10.32 -32.20
C VAL A 311 -9.19 -11.58 -32.27
N LEU A 312 -9.80 -12.75 -32.32
CA LEU A 312 -9.09 -14.01 -32.37
C LEU A 312 -8.45 -14.28 -33.74
N ILE A 313 -9.14 -13.94 -34.82
CA ILE A 313 -8.61 -14.02 -36.19
C ILE A 313 -7.40 -13.08 -36.33
N ASP A 314 -7.54 -11.83 -35.90
CA ASP A 314 -6.46 -10.84 -35.96
C ASP A 314 -5.25 -11.27 -35.13
N PHE A 315 -5.49 -11.77 -33.92
CA PHE A 315 -4.45 -12.36 -33.09
C PHE A 315 -3.72 -13.50 -33.79
N LEU A 316 -4.45 -14.46 -34.39
CA LEU A 316 -3.87 -15.60 -35.08
C LEU A 316 -2.99 -15.17 -36.25
N ARG A 317 -3.46 -14.22 -37.05
CA ARG A 317 -2.68 -13.66 -38.17
C ARG A 317 -1.40 -12.98 -37.69
N LEU A 318 -1.48 -12.21 -36.61
CA LEU A 318 -0.33 -11.51 -36.04
C LEU A 318 0.68 -12.47 -35.43
N VAL A 319 0.24 -13.46 -34.63
CA VAL A 319 1.15 -14.38 -33.94
C VAL A 319 1.84 -15.34 -34.92
N GLN A 320 1.13 -15.81 -35.94
CA GLN A 320 1.71 -16.70 -36.95
C GLN A 320 2.81 -16.00 -37.75
N ARG A 321 2.56 -14.75 -38.16
CA ARG A 321 3.56 -13.92 -38.86
C ARG A 321 4.71 -13.52 -37.94
N GLY A 322 4.41 -13.08 -36.72
CA GLY A 322 5.40 -12.58 -35.77
C GLY A 322 6.38 -13.65 -35.28
N LEU A 323 5.91 -14.90 -35.07
CA LEU A 323 6.75 -16.01 -34.61
C LEU A 323 7.23 -16.94 -35.73
N GLN A 324 6.88 -16.62 -36.98
CA GLN A 324 7.18 -17.42 -38.17
C GLN A 324 6.81 -18.90 -37.97
N ALA A 325 5.64 -19.16 -37.39
CA ALA A 325 5.18 -20.50 -37.05
C ALA A 325 3.67 -20.60 -37.23
N GLN A 326 3.19 -21.69 -37.80
CA GLN A 326 1.77 -21.92 -38.02
C GLN A 326 1.09 -22.53 -36.79
N VAL A 327 -0.11 -22.04 -36.49
CA VAL A 327 -0.97 -22.64 -35.49
C VAL A 327 -1.61 -23.88 -36.08
N ARG A 328 -1.46 -25.04 -35.43
CA ARG A 328 -2.03 -26.30 -35.96
C ARG A 328 -3.36 -26.66 -35.33
N VAL A 329 -3.47 -26.49 -34.02
CA VAL A 329 -4.64 -26.91 -33.27
C VAL A 329 -5.08 -25.80 -32.34
N VAL A 330 -6.37 -25.50 -32.37
CA VAL A 330 -7.04 -24.60 -31.45
C VAL A 330 -7.99 -25.41 -30.60
N ARG A 331 -7.91 -25.26 -29.29
CA ARG A 331 -8.81 -25.90 -28.35
C ARG A 331 -9.62 -24.87 -27.58
N THR A 332 -10.94 -25.00 -27.66
CA THR A 332 -11.92 -24.14 -26.97
C THR A 332 -12.95 -25.00 -26.26
N ASP A 333 -13.71 -24.39 -25.36
CA ASP A 333 -14.97 -24.97 -24.91
C ASP A 333 -16.03 -24.92 -26.01
N LYS A 334 -17.21 -25.45 -25.67
CA LYS A 334 -18.40 -25.41 -26.54
C LYS A 334 -19.17 -24.08 -26.39
N GLY A 335 -18.48 -23.00 -26.00
CA GLY A 335 -19.07 -21.66 -25.93
C GLY A 335 -19.57 -21.22 -27.31
N THR A 336 -20.70 -20.53 -27.35
CA THR A 336 -21.30 -20.02 -28.59
C THR A 336 -20.42 -18.96 -29.24
N GLU A 337 -19.58 -18.28 -28.46
CA GLU A 337 -18.56 -17.32 -28.92
C GLU A 337 -17.47 -17.97 -29.78
N PHE A 338 -17.22 -19.27 -29.62
CA PHE A 338 -16.21 -20.02 -30.37
C PHE A 338 -16.81 -20.91 -31.46
N LEU A 339 -18.09 -21.26 -31.34
CA LEU A 339 -18.86 -22.02 -32.33
C LEU A 339 -19.58 -21.08 -33.31
N ASN A 340 -18.79 -20.29 -34.05
CA ASN A 340 -19.29 -19.36 -35.06
C ASN A 340 -18.85 -19.81 -36.47
N GLN A 341 -19.75 -19.69 -37.46
CA GLN A 341 -19.47 -19.97 -38.87
C GLN A 341 -18.27 -19.18 -39.41
N THR A 342 -18.08 -17.93 -38.96
CA THR A 342 -16.93 -17.09 -39.35
C THR A 342 -15.60 -17.69 -38.88
N LEU A 343 -15.53 -18.13 -37.62
CA LEU A 343 -14.33 -18.78 -37.07
C LEU A 343 -14.08 -20.12 -37.74
N HIS A 344 -15.14 -20.89 -37.99
CA HIS A 344 -15.05 -22.17 -38.68
C HIS A 344 -14.49 -22.00 -40.10
N ALA A 345 -15.04 -21.05 -40.88
CA ALA A 345 -14.55 -20.74 -42.23
C ALA A 345 -13.08 -20.32 -42.22
N TYR A 346 -12.67 -19.48 -41.26
CA TYR A 346 -11.27 -19.07 -41.11
C TYR A 346 -10.35 -20.26 -40.75
N PHE A 347 -10.74 -21.11 -39.81
CA PHE A 347 -9.95 -22.28 -39.43
C PHE A 347 -9.79 -23.26 -40.58
N VAL A 348 -10.86 -23.49 -41.37
CA VAL A 348 -10.79 -24.33 -42.57
C VAL A 348 -9.84 -23.71 -43.61
N ALA A 349 -9.94 -22.41 -43.86
CA ALA A 349 -9.08 -21.71 -44.83
C ALA A 349 -7.59 -21.74 -44.45
N GLU A 350 -7.27 -21.62 -43.17
CA GLU A 350 -5.89 -21.65 -42.66
C GLU A 350 -5.39 -23.07 -42.34
N GLY A 351 -6.22 -24.10 -42.48
CA GLY A 351 -5.87 -25.49 -42.15
C GLY A 351 -5.68 -25.74 -40.64
N ILE A 352 -6.36 -24.96 -39.79
CA ILE A 352 -6.30 -25.06 -38.33
C ILE A 352 -7.35 -26.07 -37.84
N LEU A 353 -6.92 -27.09 -37.11
CA LEU A 353 -7.84 -28.04 -36.49
C LEU A 353 -8.49 -27.43 -35.24
N HIS A 354 -9.80 -27.23 -35.29
CA HIS A 354 -10.58 -26.80 -34.12
C HIS A 354 -11.04 -28.02 -33.30
N GLN A 355 -10.54 -28.13 -32.07
CA GLN A 355 -10.96 -29.14 -31.10
C GLN A 355 -11.85 -28.48 -30.04
N THR A 356 -13.01 -29.06 -29.79
CA THR A 356 -13.87 -28.66 -28.67
C THR A 356 -13.79 -29.67 -27.54
N PHE A 357 -13.79 -29.20 -26.29
CA PHE A 357 -13.88 -30.09 -25.13
C PHE A 357 -15.20 -30.87 -25.10
N VAL A 358 -15.16 -32.10 -24.56
CA VAL A 358 -16.39 -32.81 -24.19
C VAL A 358 -16.96 -32.17 -22.92
N ALA A 359 -18.25 -31.84 -22.94
CA ALA A 359 -18.92 -31.29 -21.77
C ALA A 359 -18.68 -32.18 -20.54
N ARG A 360 -18.37 -31.58 -19.38
CA ARG A 360 -18.10 -32.27 -18.09
C ARG A 360 -16.75 -33.00 -17.95
N THR A 361 -15.76 -32.73 -18.79
CA THR A 361 -14.35 -33.17 -18.57
C THR A 361 -13.41 -31.98 -18.31
N PRO A 362 -13.43 -31.38 -17.10
CA PRO A 362 -12.62 -30.20 -16.76
C PRO A 362 -11.11 -30.45 -16.84
N GLU A 363 -10.67 -31.71 -16.82
CA GLU A 363 -9.26 -32.09 -16.87
C GLU A 363 -8.59 -31.66 -18.19
N GLN A 364 -9.33 -31.69 -19.30
CA GLN A 364 -8.81 -31.35 -20.62
C GLN A 364 -8.60 -29.83 -20.77
N ASN A 365 -9.44 -29.02 -20.12
CA ASN A 365 -9.36 -27.56 -20.12
C ASN A 365 -8.49 -26.99 -18.98
N GLY A 366 -7.98 -27.87 -18.11
CA GLY A 366 -7.31 -27.46 -16.89
C GLY A 366 -6.08 -26.58 -17.09
N VAL A 367 -5.44 -26.55 -18.28
CA VAL A 367 -4.30 -25.67 -18.55
C VAL A 367 -4.73 -24.20 -18.47
N VAL A 368 -5.69 -23.79 -19.30
CA VAL A 368 -6.13 -22.39 -19.37
C VAL A 368 -7.00 -22.03 -18.16
N GLU A 369 -7.80 -22.94 -17.63
CA GLU A 369 -8.56 -22.69 -16.39
C GLU A 369 -7.64 -22.41 -15.20
N ARG A 370 -6.58 -23.21 -15.01
CA ARG A 370 -5.58 -22.95 -13.96
C ARG A 370 -4.90 -21.61 -14.20
N ARG A 371 -4.61 -21.28 -15.46
CA ARG A 371 -3.98 -20.01 -15.82
C ARG A 371 -4.88 -18.82 -15.48
N ASN A 372 -6.15 -18.89 -15.85
CA ASN A 372 -7.15 -17.87 -15.56
C ASN A 372 -7.31 -17.67 -14.05
N ARG A 373 -7.40 -18.76 -13.29
CA ARG A 373 -7.45 -18.68 -11.83
C ARG A 373 -6.23 -17.96 -11.25
N THR A 374 -5.03 -18.31 -11.69
CA THR A 374 -3.80 -17.64 -11.22
C THR A 374 -3.77 -16.15 -11.59
N LEU A 375 -4.19 -15.78 -12.81
CA LEU A 375 -4.25 -14.37 -13.23
C LEU A 375 -5.25 -13.57 -12.38
N VAL A 376 -6.42 -14.14 -12.10
CA VAL A 376 -7.46 -13.49 -11.29
C VAL A 376 -7.01 -13.34 -9.82
N GLU A 377 -6.38 -14.35 -9.25
CA GLU A 377 -5.83 -14.30 -7.88
C GLU A 377 -4.75 -13.23 -7.75
N ASP A 378 -3.77 -13.21 -8.67
CA ASP A 378 -2.71 -12.20 -8.66
C ASP A 378 -3.27 -10.79 -8.87
N THR A 379 -4.28 -10.65 -9.73
CA THR A 379 -5.00 -9.38 -9.93
C THR A 379 -5.65 -8.90 -8.64
N ARG A 380 -6.36 -9.78 -7.92
CA ARG A 380 -6.98 -9.44 -6.63
C ARG A 380 -5.93 -9.02 -5.60
N THR A 381 -4.83 -9.76 -5.51
CA THR A 381 -3.70 -9.43 -4.63
C THR A 381 -3.10 -8.07 -4.98
N MET A 382 -2.82 -7.79 -6.25
CA MET A 382 -2.24 -6.52 -6.70
C MET A 382 -3.18 -5.33 -6.44
N LEU A 383 -4.46 -5.46 -6.74
CA LEU A 383 -5.46 -4.41 -6.48
C LEU A 383 -5.61 -4.14 -4.98
N SER A 384 -5.62 -5.20 -4.16
CA SER A 384 -5.71 -5.10 -2.71
C SER A 384 -4.46 -4.46 -2.09
N ALA A 385 -3.27 -4.87 -2.53
CA ALA A 385 -2.00 -4.32 -2.07
C ALA A 385 -1.87 -2.82 -2.42
N ALA A 386 -2.23 -2.46 -3.65
CA ALA A 386 -2.19 -1.09 -4.13
C ALA A 386 -3.31 -0.19 -3.58
N LYS A 387 -4.37 -0.78 -2.99
CA LYS A 387 -5.59 -0.08 -2.55
C LYS A 387 -6.21 0.78 -3.66
N VAL A 388 -6.19 0.28 -4.90
CA VAL A 388 -6.77 0.97 -6.07
C VAL A 388 -8.17 0.42 -6.42
N PRO A 389 -9.06 1.23 -7.02
CA PRO A 389 -10.40 0.79 -7.39
C PRO A 389 -10.43 -0.41 -8.34
N LEU A 390 -11.50 -1.23 -8.22
CA LEU A 390 -11.68 -2.44 -9.03
C LEU A 390 -11.77 -2.19 -10.53
N PHE A 391 -12.14 -0.99 -11.01
CA PHE A 391 -12.20 -0.70 -12.45
C PHE A 391 -10.83 -0.73 -13.15
N PHE A 392 -9.72 -0.82 -12.39
CA PHE A 392 -8.38 -1.10 -12.92
C PHE A 392 -8.11 -2.59 -13.18
N TRP A 393 -9.07 -3.48 -12.97
CA TRP A 393 -8.88 -4.92 -13.09
C TRP A 393 -8.26 -5.35 -14.42
N ALA A 394 -8.60 -4.70 -15.54
CA ALA A 394 -8.07 -5.06 -16.86
C ALA A 394 -6.57 -4.78 -16.96
N GLU A 395 -6.14 -3.61 -16.49
CA GLU A 395 -4.73 -3.21 -16.46
C GLU A 395 -3.93 -4.07 -15.46
N ALA A 396 -4.54 -4.45 -14.33
CA ALA A 396 -3.95 -5.37 -13.36
C ALA A 396 -3.78 -6.79 -13.94
N ILE A 397 -4.77 -7.33 -14.66
CA ILE A 397 -4.66 -8.63 -15.37
C ILE A 397 -3.56 -8.57 -16.43
N ALA A 398 -3.51 -7.49 -17.21
CA ALA A 398 -2.48 -7.31 -18.23
C ALA A 398 -1.09 -7.30 -17.61
N THR A 399 -0.92 -6.56 -16.50
CA THR A 399 0.34 -6.48 -15.75
C THR A 399 0.74 -7.83 -15.16
N ALA A 400 -0.18 -8.54 -14.51
CA ALA A 400 0.07 -9.88 -13.97
C ALA A 400 0.49 -10.86 -15.06
N CYS A 401 -0.15 -10.84 -16.22
CA CYS A 401 0.23 -11.69 -17.34
C CYS A 401 1.62 -11.33 -17.88
N PHE A 402 1.92 -10.04 -18.01
CA PHE A 402 3.19 -9.53 -18.50
C PHE A 402 4.37 -9.92 -17.60
N THR A 403 4.20 -9.78 -16.28
CA THR A 403 5.22 -10.15 -15.29
C THR A 403 5.40 -11.66 -15.25
N GLN A 404 4.31 -12.42 -15.16
CA GLN A 404 4.36 -13.89 -15.08
C GLN A 404 4.96 -14.55 -16.32
N ASN A 405 4.69 -14.06 -17.53
CA ASN A 405 5.31 -14.59 -18.75
C ASN A 405 6.85 -14.46 -18.71
N ARG A 406 7.38 -13.54 -17.91
CA ARG A 406 8.82 -13.26 -17.75
C ARG A 406 9.43 -13.79 -16.46
N SER A 407 8.62 -14.28 -15.52
CA SER A 407 9.06 -14.70 -14.18
C SER A 407 8.65 -16.12 -13.78
N LEU A 408 7.67 -16.74 -14.44
CA LEU A 408 7.33 -18.12 -14.17
C LEU A 408 8.30 -19.07 -14.87
N VAL A 409 8.82 -20.05 -14.13
CA VAL A 409 9.69 -21.09 -14.68
C VAL A 409 8.85 -22.30 -15.05
N ILE A 410 9.00 -22.78 -16.28
CA ILE A 410 8.37 -24.01 -16.73
C ILE A 410 9.32 -25.16 -16.44
N PRO A 411 8.98 -26.09 -15.53
CA PRO A 411 9.92 -27.12 -15.07
C PRO A 411 10.53 -27.95 -16.20
N ARG A 412 9.74 -28.27 -17.24
CA ARG A 412 10.20 -29.05 -18.41
C ARG A 412 11.35 -28.40 -19.17
N HIS A 413 11.37 -27.07 -19.26
CA HIS A 413 12.31 -26.33 -20.09
C HIS A 413 13.33 -25.54 -19.27
N GLU A 414 13.12 -25.45 -17.95
CA GLU A 414 13.89 -24.61 -17.02
C GLU A 414 14.01 -23.13 -17.47
N LYS A 415 13.02 -22.69 -18.26
CA LYS A 415 12.98 -21.39 -18.93
C LYS A 415 11.66 -20.70 -18.65
N THR A 416 11.64 -19.38 -18.82
CA THR A 416 10.40 -18.60 -18.76
C THR A 416 9.61 -18.73 -20.06
N PRO A 417 8.27 -18.60 -20.03
CA PRO A 417 7.46 -18.55 -21.24
C PRO A 417 8.00 -17.56 -22.28
N TYR A 418 8.42 -16.38 -21.84
CA TYR A 418 9.00 -15.35 -22.69
C TYR A 418 10.28 -15.82 -23.38
N HIS A 419 11.17 -16.50 -22.65
CA HIS A 419 12.40 -17.04 -23.21
C HIS A 419 12.11 -18.11 -24.27
N ILE A 420 11.12 -18.99 -24.05
CA ILE A 420 10.78 -20.05 -25.01
C ILE A 420 10.18 -19.49 -26.30
N ILE A 421 9.38 -18.42 -26.22
CA ILE A 421 8.75 -17.82 -27.40
C ILE A 421 9.73 -16.95 -28.19
N ASN A 422 10.55 -16.14 -27.50
CA ASN A 422 11.38 -15.12 -28.15
C ASN A 422 12.86 -15.52 -28.24
N ASP A 423 13.20 -16.74 -27.79
CA ASP A 423 14.57 -17.27 -27.74
C ASP A 423 15.57 -16.33 -27.04
N ARG A 424 15.07 -15.51 -26.10
CA ARG A 424 15.84 -14.46 -25.39
C ARG A 424 15.45 -14.37 -23.93
N LYS A 425 16.45 -14.30 -23.04
CA LYS A 425 16.21 -14.05 -21.59
C LYS A 425 15.47 -12.71 -21.39
N PRO A 426 14.36 -12.69 -20.62
CA PRO A 426 13.69 -11.44 -20.31
C PRO A 426 14.50 -10.64 -19.28
N SER A 427 14.48 -9.31 -19.41
CA SER A 427 14.91 -8.43 -18.33
C SER A 427 13.74 -8.15 -17.40
N VAL A 428 14.01 -8.12 -16.09
CA VAL A 428 13.03 -7.76 -15.04
C VAL A 428 13.44 -6.48 -14.30
N LYS A 429 14.56 -5.86 -14.68
CA LYS A 429 15.10 -4.64 -14.03
C LYS A 429 14.12 -3.48 -14.04
N PHE A 430 13.30 -3.38 -15.08
CA PHE A 430 12.34 -2.30 -15.31
C PHE A 430 10.97 -2.56 -14.64
N PHE A 431 10.85 -3.63 -13.85
CA PHE A 431 9.59 -3.91 -13.18
C PHE A 431 9.37 -2.95 -12.02
N HIS A 432 8.16 -2.41 -11.96
CA HIS A 432 7.70 -1.53 -10.89
C HIS A 432 6.47 -2.10 -10.19
N ILE A 433 6.27 -1.71 -8.93
CA ILE A 433 5.12 -2.15 -8.13
C ILE A 433 3.84 -1.55 -8.74
N PHE A 434 2.91 -2.41 -9.14
CA PHE A 434 1.60 -1.99 -9.63
C PHE A 434 0.88 -1.11 -8.60
N GLY A 435 0.32 0.01 -9.06
CA GLY A 435 -0.38 0.97 -8.22
C GLY A 435 0.54 1.89 -7.41
N SER A 436 1.86 1.86 -7.62
CA SER A 436 2.78 2.86 -7.07
C SER A 436 2.46 4.27 -7.60
N ILE A 437 2.75 5.28 -6.78
CA ILE A 437 2.69 6.67 -7.20
C ILE A 437 3.86 6.92 -8.14
N CYS A 438 3.61 7.62 -9.24
CA CYS A 438 4.62 7.97 -10.19
C CYS A 438 4.36 9.35 -10.78
N TYR A 439 5.39 9.96 -11.37
CA TYR A 439 5.32 11.32 -11.90
C TYR A 439 5.77 11.33 -13.36
N ILE A 440 4.99 12.00 -14.19
CA ILE A 440 5.32 12.27 -15.60
C ILE A 440 5.50 13.77 -15.80
N VAL A 441 6.38 14.16 -16.73
CA VAL A 441 6.50 15.56 -17.17
C VAL A 441 5.43 15.83 -18.23
N ARG A 442 4.81 17.01 -18.18
CA ARG A 442 3.86 17.45 -19.20
C ARG A 442 4.61 17.95 -20.43
N ASP A 443 4.47 17.24 -21.55
CA ASP A 443 4.96 17.68 -22.85
C ASP A 443 3.90 18.54 -23.55
N GLY A 444 4.26 19.76 -23.96
CA GLY A 444 3.47 20.54 -24.93
C GLY A 444 2.45 21.56 -24.39
N GLU A 445 2.37 21.81 -23.08
CA GLU A 445 1.64 22.98 -22.57
C GLU A 445 2.62 24.13 -22.34
N ASN A 446 2.25 25.36 -22.74
CA ASN A 446 2.93 26.59 -22.28
C ASN A 446 2.71 26.70 -20.76
N LEU A 447 3.50 25.97 -20.01
CA LEU A 447 3.50 25.99 -18.56
C LEU A 447 4.05 27.35 -18.15
N ASP A 448 3.15 28.18 -17.64
CA ASP A 448 3.49 29.42 -16.95
C ASP A 448 4.64 29.12 -15.95
N LYS A 449 5.64 30.02 -15.85
CA LYS A 449 6.94 29.73 -15.20
C LYS A 449 6.81 29.14 -13.79
N MET A 450 5.71 29.45 -13.11
CA MET A 450 5.43 29.07 -11.72
C MET A 450 4.51 27.85 -11.55
N LYS A 451 3.95 27.27 -12.62
CA LYS A 451 3.08 26.09 -12.50
C LYS A 451 3.89 24.80 -12.43
N GLU A 452 3.34 23.82 -11.70
CA GLU A 452 3.91 22.47 -11.60
C GLU A 452 4.12 21.86 -12.99
N LYS A 453 5.32 21.33 -13.25
CA LYS A 453 5.67 20.79 -14.58
C LYS A 453 5.28 19.33 -14.79
N GLY A 454 4.92 18.63 -13.73
CA GLY A 454 4.56 17.22 -13.77
C GLY A 454 3.11 16.96 -13.40
N ASP A 455 2.62 15.79 -13.79
CA ASP A 455 1.35 15.24 -13.33
C ASP A 455 1.62 14.03 -12.40
N GLU A 456 0.99 14.02 -11.24
CA GLU A 456 0.98 12.86 -10.35
C GLU A 456 0.07 11.75 -10.94
N CYS A 457 0.63 10.55 -11.01
CA CYS A 457 0.05 9.41 -11.68
C CYS A 457 0.11 8.15 -10.81
N ILE A 458 -0.67 7.15 -11.22
CA ILE A 458 -0.66 5.80 -10.65
C ILE A 458 -0.12 4.85 -11.73
N PHE A 459 0.87 4.04 -11.40
CA PHE A 459 1.36 3.02 -12.33
C PHE A 459 0.33 1.91 -12.52
N VAL A 460 -0.10 1.67 -13.76
CA VAL A 460 -1.15 0.68 -14.07
C VAL A 460 -0.69 -0.43 -15.01
N GLY A 461 0.51 -0.37 -15.59
CA GLY A 461 1.06 -1.52 -16.30
C GLY A 461 2.05 -1.18 -17.41
N TYR A 462 2.24 -2.12 -18.33
CA TYR A 462 3.21 -2.00 -19.42
C TYR A 462 2.48 -1.95 -20.77
N SER A 463 3.00 -1.17 -21.73
CA SER A 463 2.47 -1.16 -23.09
C SER A 463 2.80 -2.47 -23.83
N THR A 464 1.90 -2.90 -24.70
CA THR A 464 2.07 -4.05 -25.59
C THR A 464 2.77 -3.68 -26.91
N HIS A 465 2.67 -2.42 -27.32
CA HIS A 465 3.15 -1.95 -28.62
C HIS A 465 4.45 -1.14 -28.52
N SER A 466 4.64 -0.45 -27.41
CA SER A 466 5.79 0.42 -27.17
C SER A 466 6.56 -0.04 -25.94
N ARG A 467 7.83 0.37 -25.83
CA ARG A 467 8.65 0.12 -24.64
C ARG A 467 8.38 1.19 -23.58
N ALA A 468 7.10 1.38 -23.26
CA ALA A 468 6.60 2.43 -22.37
C ALA A 468 5.78 1.85 -21.22
N TYR A 469 5.61 2.66 -20.18
CA TYR A 469 4.75 2.38 -19.04
C TYR A 469 3.37 2.98 -19.29
N ARG A 470 2.33 2.27 -18.82
CA ARG A 470 0.95 2.76 -18.77
C ARG A 470 0.73 3.37 -17.38
N VAL A 471 0.37 4.64 -17.36
CA VAL A 471 0.16 5.42 -16.15
C VAL A 471 -1.22 6.06 -16.17
N PHE A 472 -1.90 6.04 -15.04
CA PHE A 472 -3.18 6.72 -14.85
C PHE A 472 -2.95 8.11 -14.26
N ILE A 473 -3.29 9.15 -15.02
CA ILE A 473 -3.13 10.54 -14.59
C ILE A 473 -4.26 10.90 -13.63
N LYS A 474 -3.94 11.27 -12.39
CA LYS A 474 -4.96 11.57 -11.36
C LYS A 474 -5.83 12.77 -11.74
N ARG A 475 -5.23 13.78 -12.37
CA ARG A 475 -5.88 15.02 -12.81
C ARG A 475 -6.91 14.80 -13.91
N THR A 476 -6.52 14.15 -15.01
CA THR A 476 -7.38 13.98 -16.19
C THR A 476 -8.22 12.70 -16.14
N ARG A 477 -7.87 11.75 -15.26
CA ARG A 477 -8.50 10.43 -15.16
C ARG A 477 -8.36 9.58 -16.43
N VAL A 478 -7.29 9.81 -17.19
CA VAL A 478 -6.97 9.08 -18.43
C VAL A 478 -5.73 8.21 -18.23
N ILE A 479 -5.70 7.05 -18.88
CA ILE A 479 -4.48 6.23 -18.98
C ILE A 479 -3.66 6.71 -20.16
N MET A 480 -2.39 6.99 -19.91
CA MET A 480 -1.43 7.44 -20.91
C MET A 480 -0.24 6.48 -20.96
N GLU A 481 0.40 6.39 -22.12
CA GLU A 481 1.68 5.69 -22.27
C GLU A 481 2.83 6.70 -22.20
N SER A 482 3.82 6.44 -21.34
CA SER A 482 5.02 7.28 -21.22
C SER A 482 6.26 6.43 -20.99
N ILE A 483 7.38 6.83 -21.59
CA ILE A 483 8.69 6.20 -21.39
C ILE A 483 9.37 6.80 -20.14
N HIS A 484 9.21 8.11 -19.95
CA HIS A 484 9.83 8.87 -18.87
C HIS A 484 8.88 8.96 -17.68
N VAL A 485 9.05 8.05 -16.73
CA VAL A 485 8.23 7.95 -15.53
C VAL A 485 9.15 7.82 -14.31
N ASN A 486 8.96 8.69 -13.33
CA ASN A 486 9.65 8.62 -12.04
C ASN A 486 8.76 7.91 -11.02
N PHE A 487 9.21 6.80 -10.45
CA PHE A 487 8.42 5.97 -9.54
C PHE A 487 8.77 6.21 -8.07
N ASP A 488 7.76 6.34 -7.23
CA ASP A 488 7.90 6.33 -5.77
C ASP A 488 7.32 5.04 -5.18
N GLU A 489 8.21 4.09 -4.87
CA GLU A 489 7.86 2.76 -4.34
C GLU A 489 8.07 2.65 -2.81
N LEU A 490 8.58 3.69 -2.16
CA LEU A 490 8.96 3.69 -0.74
C LEU A 490 7.75 3.67 0.22
N PRO A 491 6.66 4.45 0.01
CA PRO A 491 5.51 4.46 0.93
C PRO A 491 4.81 3.11 1.06
N GLN A 492 4.89 2.28 0.01
CA GLN A 492 4.33 0.93 0.06
C GLN A 492 5.24 -0.02 0.85
N MET A 493 6.57 0.16 0.87
CA MET A 493 7.52 -0.69 1.62
C MET A 493 7.29 -0.65 3.15
N ALA A 494 6.89 0.50 3.68
CA ALA A 494 6.75 0.73 5.12
C ALA A 494 5.55 0.03 5.78
N SER A 495 4.56 -0.44 5.01
CA SER A 495 3.31 -0.99 5.58
C SER A 495 3.46 -2.37 6.24
N ASP A 496 4.52 -3.14 5.93
CA ASP A 496 4.60 -4.56 6.29
C ASP A 496 5.66 -4.89 7.35
N GLN A 497 6.53 -3.95 7.73
CA GLN A 497 7.54 -4.16 8.78
C GLN A 497 6.96 -4.15 10.22
N ILE A 498 5.65 -3.92 10.38
CA ILE A 498 5.01 -3.80 11.70
C ILE A 498 4.47 -5.16 12.22
N ASN A 499 4.59 -6.27 11.48
CA ASN A 499 3.98 -7.55 11.86
C ASN A 499 4.98 -8.67 12.14
N SER A 500 5.72 -8.60 13.25
CA SER A 500 6.34 -9.78 13.88
C SER A 500 6.75 -9.53 15.35
N ASP A 501 5.79 -9.54 16.28
CA ASP A 501 5.82 -10.24 17.59
C ASP A 501 4.55 -9.92 18.41
N PRO A 502 3.93 -10.88 19.12
CA PRO A 502 2.81 -10.63 20.01
C PRO A 502 3.33 -10.40 21.43
N ALA A 503 3.91 -9.23 21.67
CA ALA A 503 4.12 -8.72 23.02
C ALA A 503 3.78 -7.24 23.01
N HIS A 504 2.94 -6.82 23.95
CA HIS A 504 2.51 -5.44 24.14
C HIS A 504 3.69 -4.46 24.02
N VAL A 505 3.77 -3.78 22.87
CA VAL A 505 4.61 -2.60 22.68
C VAL A 505 3.78 -1.58 21.92
N ASN A 506 3.51 -0.46 22.60
CA ASN A 506 2.91 0.74 22.02
C ASN A 506 3.72 1.18 20.79
N PHE A 507 3.07 1.21 19.63
CA PHE A 507 3.58 1.82 18.42
C PHE A 507 3.10 3.28 18.33
N ASP A 508 3.68 4.16 19.16
CA ASP A 508 3.62 5.61 18.96
C ASP A 508 4.94 6.08 18.32
N GLU A 509 5.12 5.84 17.01
CA GLU A 509 6.03 6.62 16.16
C GLU A 509 5.89 6.24 14.67
N TYR A 510 4.76 6.59 14.08
CA TYR A 510 4.62 6.90 12.65
C TYR A 510 3.83 8.18 12.59
N ILE A 511 4.30 9.16 11.79
CA ILE A 511 3.65 10.44 11.44
C ILE A 511 2.26 10.56 12.08
N HIS A 512 2.17 11.26 13.23
CA HIS A 512 0.88 11.64 13.83
C HIS A 512 0.13 12.55 12.84
N VAL A 513 -0.53 11.95 11.86
CA VAL A 513 -1.71 12.52 11.25
C VAL A 513 -2.82 12.15 12.22
N ASN A 514 -3.10 13.03 13.18
CA ASN A 514 -4.23 12.86 14.07
C ASN A 514 -5.49 12.62 13.22
N PHE A 515 -5.95 11.38 13.20
CA PHE A 515 -7.27 11.03 12.68
C PHE A 515 -8.29 11.37 13.77
N ASP A 516 -8.45 12.67 14.03
CA ASP A 516 -9.48 13.15 14.93
C ASP A 516 -10.78 13.28 14.13
N GLU A 517 -11.83 12.62 14.59
CA GLU A 517 -13.20 12.89 14.14
C GLU A 517 -13.69 14.09 14.95
N LEU A 518 -13.95 15.22 14.28
CA LEU A 518 -14.34 16.49 14.93
C LEU A 518 -15.80 16.85 14.58
N PRO A 519 -16.80 16.17 15.16
CA PRO A 519 -18.19 16.51 14.94
C PRO A 519 -18.60 17.78 15.69
N HIS A 520 -19.22 18.69 14.94
CA HIS A 520 -19.86 19.90 15.45
C HIS A 520 -21.38 19.79 15.21
N CYS A 521 -22.18 20.27 16.15
CA CYS A 521 -23.62 20.43 15.93
C CYS A 521 -24.18 21.69 16.61
N ASP A 522 -25.26 22.22 16.05
CA ASP A 522 -26.03 23.35 16.57
C ASP A 522 -27.50 23.23 16.09
N SER A 523 -28.39 24.06 16.62
CA SER A 523 -29.72 24.26 16.06
C SER A 523 -30.18 25.70 16.20
N ASP A 524 -30.94 26.20 15.24
CA ASP A 524 -31.75 27.40 15.46
C ASP A 524 -32.90 27.10 16.44
N HIS A 525 -33.42 28.13 17.12
CA HIS A 525 -34.60 27.98 17.95
C HIS A 525 -35.81 28.58 17.22
N ALA A 526 -36.79 27.74 16.86
CA ALA A 526 -38.02 28.16 16.18
C ALA A 526 -37.79 28.99 14.90
N GLY A 527 -36.72 28.70 14.13
CA GLY A 527 -36.34 29.50 12.97
C GLY A 527 -37.35 29.51 11.82
N CYS A 528 -38.23 28.50 11.73
CA CYS A 528 -39.28 28.47 10.72
C CYS A 528 -40.54 29.22 11.20
N LEU A 529 -40.82 30.39 10.61
CA LEU A 529 -41.96 31.24 10.96
C LEU A 529 -43.33 30.53 10.82
N ASP A 530 -43.48 29.66 9.82
CA ASP A 530 -44.75 28.99 9.51
C ASP A 530 -45.10 27.85 10.46
N SER A 531 -44.11 27.13 10.98
CA SER A 531 -44.33 25.93 11.81
C SER A 531 -43.68 25.99 13.18
N GLN A 532 -42.97 27.08 13.50
CA GLN A 532 -42.22 27.29 14.75
C GLN A 532 -41.23 26.16 15.10
N LYS A 533 -40.79 25.40 14.08
CA LYS A 533 -39.85 24.28 14.27
C LYS A 533 -38.42 24.76 14.05
N SER A 534 -37.52 24.16 14.83
CA SER A 534 -36.08 24.41 14.76
C SER A 534 -35.40 23.71 13.58
N THR A 535 -34.25 24.20 13.13
CA THR A 535 -33.35 23.58 12.14
C THR A 535 -32.10 23.08 12.86
N SER A 536 -31.77 21.80 12.69
CA SER A 536 -30.53 21.19 13.21
C SER A 536 -29.45 21.20 12.15
N GLY A 537 -28.26 21.64 12.53
CA GLY A 537 -27.07 21.56 11.71
C GLY A 537 -26.07 20.56 12.30
N GLY A 538 -25.30 19.91 11.44
CA GLY A 538 -24.18 19.06 11.86
C GLY A 538 -23.08 19.08 10.83
N ILE A 539 -21.83 19.07 11.27
CA ILE A 539 -20.62 19.05 10.44
C ILE A 539 -19.68 17.99 11.02
N GLN A 540 -19.16 17.10 10.20
CA GLN A 540 -18.20 16.07 10.60
C GLN A 540 -16.93 16.17 9.75
N PHE A 541 -15.79 16.35 10.41
CA PHE A 541 -14.47 16.29 9.80
C PHE A 541 -13.77 14.97 10.13
N LEU A 542 -12.93 14.49 9.21
CA LEU A 542 -12.11 13.31 9.40
C LEU A 542 -10.64 13.64 9.09
N GLY A 543 -9.74 13.40 10.04
CA GLY A 543 -8.33 13.75 9.87
C GLY A 543 -8.04 15.24 10.07
N GLY A 544 -8.78 15.89 10.97
CA GLY A 544 -8.60 17.30 11.33
C GLY A 544 -9.32 18.29 10.42
N ASP A 545 -9.03 18.30 9.12
CA ASP A 545 -9.43 19.41 8.22
C ASP A 545 -10.34 19.00 7.05
N LYS A 546 -10.61 17.70 6.86
CA LYS A 546 -11.41 17.21 5.72
C LYS A 546 -12.87 17.07 6.09
N LEU A 547 -13.72 17.95 5.56
CA LEU A 547 -15.17 17.86 5.70
C LEU A 547 -15.69 16.62 4.96
N VAL A 548 -16.23 15.64 5.70
CA VAL A 548 -16.72 14.38 5.12
C VAL A 548 -18.25 14.28 5.12
N SER A 549 -18.91 14.96 6.06
CA SER A 549 -20.37 14.96 6.17
C SER A 549 -20.87 16.28 6.73
N TRP A 550 -22.01 16.75 6.23
CA TRP A 550 -22.71 17.90 6.75
C TRP A 550 -24.22 17.71 6.61
N SER A 551 -25.00 18.36 7.48
CA SER A 551 -26.46 18.36 7.40
C SER A 551 -27.05 19.68 7.87
N SER A 552 -28.20 20.04 7.28
CA SER A 552 -29.09 21.09 7.74
C SER A 552 -30.52 20.56 7.56
N LYS A 553 -31.18 20.22 8.67
CA LYS A 553 -32.48 19.55 8.65
C LYS A 553 -33.43 20.16 9.67
N LYS A 554 -34.63 20.52 9.21
CA LYS A 554 -35.74 20.92 10.06
C LYS A 554 -36.12 19.79 11.02
N GLN A 555 -36.22 20.08 12.31
CA GLN A 555 -36.60 19.14 13.35
C GLN A 555 -38.06 18.70 13.18
N ASP A 556 -38.32 17.43 13.46
CA ASP A 556 -39.67 16.87 13.35
C ASP A 556 -40.58 17.33 14.50
N CYS A 557 -40.00 17.70 15.64
CA CYS A 557 -40.70 18.17 16.84
C CYS A 557 -40.53 19.67 17.08
N THR A 558 -41.57 20.31 17.61
CA THR A 558 -41.50 21.70 18.10
C THR A 558 -40.84 21.72 19.48
N SER A 559 -39.79 22.53 19.63
CA SER A 559 -39.02 22.64 20.87
C SER A 559 -39.50 23.86 21.65
N MET A 560 -39.89 23.68 22.92
CA MET A 560 -40.36 24.76 23.79
C MET A 560 -39.22 25.60 24.41
N SER A 561 -37.97 25.22 24.15
CA SER A 561 -36.79 25.97 24.61
C SER A 561 -35.61 25.76 23.66
N SER A 562 -34.68 26.72 23.66
CA SER A 562 -33.43 26.64 22.89
C SER A 562 -32.58 25.44 23.32
N ALA A 563 -32.49 25.18 24.62
CA ALA A 563 -31.80 24.01 25.17
C ALA A 563 -32.38 22.68 24.64
N LYS A 564 -33.71 22.58 24.51
CA LYS A 564 -34.39 21.39 23.97
C LYS A 564 -34.09 21.22 22.48
N ALA A 565 -34.19 22.28 21.69
CA ALA A 565 -33.85 22.26 20.26
C ALA A 565 -32.41 21.80 20.05
N LYS A 566 -31.50 22.37 20.83
CA LYS A 566 -30.08 22.02 20.85
C LYS A 566 -29.90 20.53 21.17
N TYR A 567 -30.45 20.03 22.27
CA TYR A 567 -30.31 18.63 22.66
C TYR A 567 -30.82 17.63 21.61
N VAL A 568 -31.85 18.00 20.84
CA VAL A 568 -32.34 17.22 19.69
C VAL A 568 -31.31 17.15 18.56
N SER A 569 -30.64 18.26 18.26
CA SER A 569 -29.56 18.30 17.26
C SER A 569 -28.37 17.44 17.68
N LEU A 570 -27.98 17.51 18.95
CA LEU A 570 -26.91 16.69 19.52
C LEU A 570 -27.21 15.19 19.36
N SER A 571 -28.44 14.75 19.67
CA SER A 571 -28.83 13.34 19.53
C SER A 571 -28.75 12.84 18.09
N ALA A 572 -29.17 13.67 17.12
CA ALA A 572 -29.05 13.33 15.70
C ALA A 572 -27.58 13.26 15.26
N CYS A 573 -26.73 14.18 15.74
CA CYS A 573 -25.30 14.17 15.47
C CYS A 573 -24.61 12.93 16.07
N CYS A 574 -24.91 12.56 17.32
CA CYS A 574 -24.39 11.34 17.95
C CYS A 574 -24.75 10.08 17.16
N ALA A 575 -25.98 9.97 16.64
CA ALA A 575 -26.40 8.84 15.83
C ALA A 575 -25.63 8.77 14.50
N GLN A 576 -25.43 9.92 13.84
CA GLN A 576 -24.65 10.02 12.61
C GLN A 576 -23.19 9.60 12.83
N VAL A 577 -22.57 10.10 13.89
CA VAL A 577 -21.18 9.80 14.26
C VAL A 577 -21.01 8.34 14.67
N LEU A 578 -21.95 7.75 15.40
CA LEU A 578 -21.92 6.31 15.71
C LEU A 578 -21.99 5.45 14.45
N TRP A 579 -22.86 5.83 13.49
CA TRP A 579 -22.92 5.14 12.20
C TRP A 579 -21.60 5.26 11.45
N MET A 580 -21.00 6.46 11.40
CA MET A 580 -19.69 6.70 10.79
C MET A 580 -18.59 5.87 11.48
N ARG A 581 -18.53 5.86 12.81
CA ARG A 581 -17.60 5.01 13.58
C ARG A 581 -17.75 3.55 13.20
N THR A 582 -18.98 3.00 13.15
CA THR A 582 -19.19 1.60 12.75
C THR A 582 -18.69 1.34 11.33
N GLN A 583 -18.92 2.26 10.39
CA GLN A 583 -18.38 2.14 9.04
C GLN A 583 -16.84 2.18 9.04
N LEU A 584 -16.23 3.10 9.77
CA LEU A 584 -14.79 3.26 9.85
C LEU A 584 -14.11 2.07 10.52
N THR A 585 -14.75 1.46 11.52
CA THR A 585 -14.30 0.20 12.14
C THR A 585 -14.31 -0.96 11.14
N ASN A 586 -15.30 -1.02 10.24
CA ASN A 586 -15.27 -2.00 9.14
C ASN A 586 -14.09 -1.79 8.17
N TYR A 587 -13.57 -0.56 8.08
CA TYR A 587 -12.36 -0.23 7.32
C TYR A 587 -11.06 -0.36 8.12
N GLY A 588 -11.13 -0.83 9.37
CA GLY A 588 -9.97 -1.06 10.25
C GLY A 588 -9.57 0.13 11.12
N PHE A 589 -10.32 1.23 11.10
CA PHE A 589 -10.07 2.40 11.96
C PHE A 589 -10.84 2.28 13.27
N HIS A 590 -10.10 2.28 14.39
CA HIS A 590 -10.65 2.17 15.73
C HIS A 590 -10.49 3.53 16.42
N PHE A 591 -11.60 4.08 16.89
CA PHE A 591 -11.63 5.31 17.68
C PHE A 591 -12.04 4.92 19.08
N ASP A 592 -11.20 5.15 20.09
CA ASP A 592 -11.55 4.81 21.46
C ASP A 592 -12.63 5.77 21.98
N LYS A 593 -12.38 7.07 21.85
CA LYS A 593 -13.24 8.17 22.30
C LYS A 593 -13.42 9.20 21.18
N ILE A 594 -14.63 9.72 21.02
CA ILE A 594 -14.92 10.76 20.01
C ILE A 594 -15.23 12.09 20.72
N HIS A 595 -14.48 13.12 20.37
CA HIS A 595 -14.64 14.46 20.92
C HIS A 595 -15.68 15.24 20.10
N MET A 596 -16.84 15.55 20.70
CA MET A 596 -17.86 16.37 20.05
C MET A 596 -17.85 17.80 20.57
N TYR A 597 -17.94 18.75 19.65
CA TYR A 597 -17.89 20.17 19.93
C TYR A 597 -19.28 20.78 19.89
N TYR A 598 -19.65 21.48 20.96
CA TYR A 598 -21.02 21.89 21.20
C TYR A 598 -21.15 23.23 21.93
N ASP A 599 -22.09 24.08 21.54
CA ASP A 599 -22.18 25.47 22.01
C ASP A 599 -23.18 25.69 23.17
N SER A 600 -23.63 24.63 23.83
CA SER A 600 -24.58 24.72 24.95
C SER A 600 -24.04 24.07 26.21
N LYS A 601 -23.53 24.91 27.12
CA LYS A 601 -23.11 24.48 28.48
C LYS A 601 -24.25 23.76 29.22
N ALA A 602 -25.49 24.21 29.04
CA ALA A 602 -26.66 23.58 29.65
C ALA A 602 -26.89 22.15 29.14
N ALA A 603 -26.78 21.92 27.82
CA ALA A 603 -26.94 20.58 27.25
C ALA A 603 -25.81 19.62 27.66
N ILE A 604 -24.57 20.11 27.72
CA ILE A 604 -23.40 19.35 28.20
C ILE A 604 -23.56 18.97 29.68
N ALA A 605 -23.99 19.92 30.51
CA ALA A 605 -24.27 19.65 31.92
C ALA A 605 -25.40 18.62 32.10
N ILE A 606 -26.44 18.67 31.26
CA ILE A 606 -27.55 17.72 31.24
C ILE A 606 -27.07 16.30 30.87
N SER A 607 -26.17 16.13 29.91
CA SER A 607 -25.63 14.80 29.56
C SER A 607 -24.72 14.19 30.62
N CYS A 608 -24.10 15.01 31.48
CA CYS A 608 -23.14 14.55 32.48
C CYS A 608 -23.72 14.47 33.91
N ASN A 609 -24.94 14.98 34.16
CA ASN A 609 -25.53 15.03 35.49
C ASN A 609 -26.59 13.92 35.71
N PRO A 610 -26.51 13.13 36.79
CA PRO A 610 -27.51 12.09 37.09
C PRO A 610 -28.88 12.62 37.54
N VAL A 611 -29.01 13.90 37.93
CA VAL A 611 -30.25 14.46 38.50
C VAL A 611 -31.23 14.92 37.39
N GLN A 612 -32.42 14.30 37.35
CA GLN A 612 -33.50 14.70 36.44
C GLN A 612 -34.10 16.06 36.85
N HIS A 613 -34.06 17.06 35.95
CA HIS A 613 -34.82 18.29 36.11
C HIS A 613 -36.24 18.15 35.51
N SER A 614 -37.24 18.77 36.15
CA SER A 614 -38.63 18.79 35.66
C SER A 614 -38.80 19.34 34.23
N ARG A 615 -37.85 20.18 33.77
CA ARG A 615 -37.84 20.80 32.43
C ARG A 615 -37.43 19.87 31.27
N THR A 616 -36.93 18.65 31.53
CA THR A 616 -36.41 17.74 30.49
C THR A 616 -37.19 16.43 30.31
N LYS A 617 -38.30 16.23 31.04
CA LYS A 617 -39.11 14.98 31.00
C LYS A 617 -39.63 14.59 29.60
N HIS A 618 -39.77 15.54 28.68
CA HIS A 618 -40.34 15.30 27.34
C HIS A 618 -39.34 14.82 26.27
N ILE A 619 -38.08 14.53 26.61
CA ILE A 619 -37.03 14.06 25.67
C ILE A 619 -36.34 12.77 26.13
N ASP A 620 -37.02 11.98 26.96
CA ASP A 620 -36.46 10.89 27.77
C ASP A 620 -35.59 9.89 26.99
N VAL A 621 -36.05 9.43 25.82
CA VAL A 621 -35.32 8.47 24.98
C VAL A 621 -33.99 9.05 24.45
N ARG A 622 -33.98 10.32 24.02
CA ARG A 622 -32.76 10.99 23.52
C ARG A 622 -31.78 11.29 24.65
N TYR A 623 -32.31 11.58 25.83
CA TYR A 623 -31.53 11.79 27.05
C TYR A 623 -30.78 10.53 27.47
N HIS A 624 -31.50 9.42 27.61
CA HIS A 624 -30.89 8.13 27.94
C HIS A 624 -29.87 7.69 26.89
N PHE A 625 -30.15 7.91 25.61
CA PHE A 625 -29.22 7.58 24.52
C PHE A 625 -27.88 8.32 24.63
N ILE A 626 -27.87 9.65 24.77
CA ILE A 626 -26.60 10.41 24.85
C ILE A 626 -25.87 10.08 26.15
N LYS A 627 -26.59 10.02 27.27
CA LYS A 627 -26.03 9.72 28.60
C LYS A 627 -25.31 8.36 28.61
N GLU A 628 -25.96 7.31 28.11
CA GLU A 628 -25.38 5.97 28.03
C GLU A 628 -24.05 5.97 27.24
N LYS A 629 -23.95 6.75 26.17
CA LYS A 629 -22.72 6.83 25.36
C LYS A 629 -21.61 7.63 26.04
N VAL A 630 -21.95 8.68 26.78
CA VAL A 630 -20.97 9.43 27.58
C VAL A 630 -20.47 8.59 28.76
N GLU A 631 -21.36 7.90 29.48
CA GLU A 631 -21.00 7.00 30.60
C GLU A 631 -20.13 5.82 30.17
N LYS A 632 -20.38 5.27 28.97
CA LYS A 632 -19.53 4.23 28.35
C LYS A 632 -18.20 4.76 27.81
N GLY A 633 -17.91 6.06 27.97
CA GLY A 633 -16.68 6.68 27.49
C GLY A 633 -16.57 6.76 25.96
N ILE A 634 -17.68 6.59 25.23
CA ILE A 634 -17.71 6.64 23.76
C ILE A 634 -17.60 8.08 23.24
N PHE A 635 -18.26 9.02 23.93
CA PHE A 635 -18.26 10.45 23.59
C PHE A 635 -17.69 11.30 24.72
N GLU A 636 -16.98 12.35 24.34
CA GLU A 636 -16.62 13.48 25.20
C GLU A 636 -17.14 14.77 24.60
N LEU A 637 -17.89 15.56 25.37
CA LEU A 637 -18.50 16.79 24.89
C LEU A 637 -17.67 17.99 25.33
N PHE A 638 -17.22 18.81 24.39
CA PHE A 638 -16.49 20.05 24.62
C PHE A 638 -17.36 21.26 24.32
N PHE A 639 -17.25 22.28 25.16
CA PHE A 639 -17.91 23.56 24.90
C PHE A 639 -17.14 24.36 23.86
N VAL A 640 -17.84 24.89 22.85
CA VAL A 640 -17.30 25.86 21.88
C VAL A 640 -18.04 27.18 22.02
N GLU A 641 -17.29 28.29 22.03
CA GLU A 641 -17.89 29.62 22.07
C GLU A 641 -18.60 29.93 20.75
N THR A 642 -19.70 30.70 20.83
CA THR A 642 -20.57 31.02 19.68
C THR A 642 -19.80 31.64 18.51
N GLU A 643 -18.70 32.33 18.76
CA GLU A 643 -17.86 32.98 17.73
C GLU A 643 -17.11 31.98 16.84
N TYR A 644 -16.91 30.75 17.32
CA TYR A 644 -16.19 29.68 16.62
C TYR A 644 -17.12 28.52 16.18
N GLN A 645 -18.44 28.69 16.29
CA GLN A 645 -19.41 27.66 15.93
C GLN A 645 -19.64 27.61 14.41
N LEU A 646 -18.89 26.74 13.71
CA LEU A 646 -19.00 26.54 12.27
C LEU A 646 -20.40 26.11 11.81
N VAL A 647 -21.19 25.49 12.69
CA VAL A 647 -22.53 24.99 12.37
C VAL A 647 -23.55 26.13 12.22
N ASP A 648 -23.23 27.35 12.67
CA ASP A 648 -24.05 28.55 12.45
C ASP A 648 -24.32 28.80 10.96
N LEU A 649 -23.37 28.41 10.08
CA LEU A 649 -23.51 28.49 8.62
C LEU A 649 -24.71 27.68 8.08
N PHE A 650 -25.13 26.65 8.82
CA PHE A 650 -26.17 25.70 8.41
C PHE A 650 -27.48 25.89 9.17
N THR A 651 -27.49 26.70 10.23
CA THR A 651 -28.65 26.91 11.10
C THR A 651 -29.17 28.34 11.06
N LYS A 652 -28.35 29.34 10.69
CA LYS A 652 -28.72 30.77 10.78
C LYS A 652 -28.34 31.54 9.51
N ALA A 653 -29.07 32.61 9.23
CA ALA A 653 -28.65 33.62 8.27
C ALA A 653 -27.60 34.53 8.93
N LEU A 654 -26.38 34.55 8.40
CA LEU A 654 -25.25 35.29 8.97
C LEU A 654 -24.98 36.60 8.19
N PRO A 655 -24.59 37.69 8.88
CA PRO A 655 -24.06 38.88 8.24
C PRO A 655 -22.83 38.56 7.37
N VAL A 656 -22.62 39.30 6.29
CA VAL A 656 -21.56 39.03 5.29
C VAL A 656 -20.16 38.97 5.93
N GLU A 657 -19.89 39.82 6.91
CA GLU A 657 -18.62 39.85 7.65
C GLU A 657 -18.41 38.57 8.45
N ARG A 658 -19.44 38.11 9.15
CA ARG A 658 -19.41 36.87 9.94
C ARG A 658 -19.33 35.62 9.05
N PHE A 659 -20.00 35.65 7.90
CA PHE A 659 -19.87 34.60 6.90
C PHE A 659 -18.43 34.49 6.37
N LYS A 660 -17.78 35.62 6.05
CA LYS A 660 -16.36 35.66 5.60
C LYS A 660 -15.34 35.33 6.69
N TYR A 661 -15.72 35.44 7.96
CA TYR A 661 -14.85 35.03 9.06
C TYR A 661 -14.85 33.51 9.23
N LEU A 662 -16.01 32.86 9.02
CA LEU A 662 -16.19 31.41 9.15
C LEU A 662 -15.86 30.63 7.85
N VAL A 663 -15.84 31.30 6.69
CA VAL A 663 -15.62 30.76 5.32
C VAL A 663 -14.51 31.51 4.63
#